data_AF-A0A6M0CI23-F1
#
_entry.id   AF-A0A6M0CI23-F1
#
_cell.length_a   1.000
_cell.length_b   1.000
_cell.length_c   1.000
_cell.angle_alpha   90.00
_cell.angle_beta   90.00
_cell.angle_gamma   90.00
#
_symmetry.space_group_name_H-M   'P 1'
#
loop_
_entity.id
_entity.type
_entity.pdbx_description
1 polymer ?
#
loop_
_entity_poly.entity_id
_entity_poly.type
_entity_poly.pdbx_seq_one_letter_code
_entity_poly.pdbx_strand_id
1 'polypeptide(L)'
;MNKKISSFIDSVIEQKKLQFSKAESDFDKLLFERNILKSENDKISIIDYHLISSPFLDKYIEKLDFIIGKDFQENADFINKVKEDFLSNGYVHDYHILEKEIWKLVTKESNSKFNCSFNDYLNSVDLDNKIEGLFSFIDAYSKLLPELNLTDEIIFDNALILTEITKSDAQYNIPLGNVLNGIKNKCKSDYDLGLELLRKSISLNEEKENIISAIVSGLYENKKYEFYDSILKDLIQKGDKLNAFFFGLSNVSDIEITECDLYKEIIKKYIKEDSLVISILSLVFSILKSNNSKYHKFCFKELDSAIENEKTAYYILNNLDHLNNYNQEKTDIIVKLINQDYFSIENYINPISNVFWHLKKFESFKKVVLTIIERKPFENFIKSFQSYLHSVDKIELDKFTIELLTGNQASKRNIGIDIFNYLSSHSPYQFEFNILDLSHILQYKLWVSLTQDFHEPKNRLVALLPLFDSKSDLIRESFICKLEEISEDYGGHITKIIESNFDKKNPNYLPVIERIKNYIENYYAKNIDLKNSVSELNPYHTHYKFIKAFDESFSKNMSKSVDKGARENSLLSILGTKTVQLSKGGGWRFGAKKEISQLGKVGTSFTMPRGYFINPNKFELEKGFVIRQDWTDEEFSGIKTTLENE
;
A
#
# COMPACT_ATOMS: atom_id res chain seq x y z
N MET A 1 22.95 -5.41 -40.14
CA MET A 1 22.30 -5.39 -38.82
C MET A 1 22.21 -6.80 -38.24
N ASN A 2 21.57 -7.75 -38.92
CA ASN A 2 21.34 -9.12 -38.42
C ASN A 2 22.62 -9.87 -37.97
N LYS A 3 23.72 -9.76 -38.74
CA LYS A 3 25.02 -10.35 -38.33
C LYS A 3 25.56 -9.77 -37.01
N LYS A 4 25.31 -8.48 -36.75
CA LYS A 4 25.76 -7.80 -35.53
C LYS A 4 24.90 -8.18 -34.33
N ILE A 5 23.59 -8.29 -34.52
CA ILE A 5 22.66 -8.80 -33.49
C ILE A 5 23.00 -10.26 -33.17
N SER A 6 23.21 -11.11 -34.18
CA SER A 6 23.61 -12.51 -33.97
C SER A 6 24.90 -12.61 -33.15
N SER A 7 25.93 -11.84 -33.49
CA SER A 7 27.20 -11.84 -32.73
C SER A 7 27.03 -11.35 -31.30
N PHE A 8 26.15 -10.36 -31.06
CA PHE A 8 25.80 -9.91 -29.72
C PHE A 8 25.08 -11.00 -28.93
N ILE A 9 24.14 -11.71 -29.57
CA ILE A 9 23.40 -12.81 -28.95
C ILE A 9 24.31 -13.99 -28.63
N ASP A 10 25.29 -14.30 -29.48
CA ASP A 10 26.31 -15.31 -29.16
C ASP A 10 27.03 -14.96 -27.84
N SER A 11 27.39 -13.69 -27.64
CA SER A 11 27.97 -13.22 -26.37
C SER A 11 26.99 -13.30 -25.19
N VAL A 12 25.71 -12.98 -25.40
CA VAL A 12 24.65 -13.10 -24.37
C VAL A 12 24.50 -14.54 -23.89
N ILE A 13 24.47 -15.50 -24.83
CA ILE A 13 24.30 -16.93 -24.54
C ILE A 13 25.55 -17.52 -23.90
N GLU A 14 26.74 -17.17 -24.40
CA GLU A 14 28.02 -17.65 -23.86
C GLU A 14 28.23 -17.15 -22.42
N GLN A 15 27.99 -15.85 -22.19
CA GLN A 15 28.20 -15.24 -20.87
C GLN A 15 27.02 -15.45 -19.91
N LYS A 16 25.86 -15.88 -20.43
CA LYS A 16 24.59 -16.04 -19.68
C LYS A 16 24.22 -14.77 -18.92
N LYS A 17 24.30 -13.61 -19.59
CA LYS A 17 24.05 -12.27 -19.03
C LYS A 17 23.24 -11.42 -19.99
N LEU A 18 22.38 -10.56 -19.43
CA LEU A 18 21.61 -9.54 -20.17
C LEU A 18 22.04 -8.10 -19.83
N GLN A 19 22.93 -7.96 -18.85
CA GLN A 19 23.57 -6.70 -18.49
C GLN A 19 25.08 -6.90 -18.46
N PHE A 20 25.80 -5.94 -19.01
CA PHE A 20 27.26 -5.97 -19.14
C PHE A 20 27.85 -4.71 -18.53
N SER A 21 29.06 -4.76 -18.01
CA SER A 21 29.83 -3.55 -17.73
C SER A 21 30.47 -3.02 -19.01
N LYS A 22 30.70 -1.70 -19.09
CA LYS A 22 31.42 -1.10 -20.23
C LYS A 22 32.81 -1.68 -20.45
N ALA A 23 33.44 -2.22 -19.41
CA ALA A 23 34.77 -2.81 -19.47
C ALA A 23 34.77 -4.27 -19.96
N GLU A 24 33.62 -4.95 -19.93
CA GLU A 24 33.51 -6.38 -20.30
C GLU A 24 33.35 -6.62 -21.80
N SER A 25 33.04 -5.60 -22.62
CA SER A 25 32.70 -5.83 -24.04
C SER A 25 32.80 -4.58 -24.93
N ASP A 26 33.31 -4.75 -26.15
CA ASP A 26 33.31 -3.74 -27.23
C ASP A 26 32.17 -4.04 -28.22
N PHE A 27 30.93 -3.79 -27.78
CA PHE A 27 29.76 -3.99 -28.63
C PHE A 27 29.68 -2.96 -29.75
N ASP A 28 29.18 -3.39 -30.91
CA ASP A 28 29.12 -2.56 -32.11
C ASP A 28 28.28 -1.29 -31.88
N LYS A 29 28.86 -0.12 -32.19
CA LYS A 29 28.22 1.20 -32.01
C LYS A 29 26.83 1.31 -32.63
N LEU A 30 26.57 0.59 -33.73
CA LEU A 30 25.25 0.58 -34.38
C LEU A 30 24.13 -0.02 -33.53
N LEU A 31 24.44 -0.85 -32.52
CA LEU A 31 23.45 -1.36 -31.58
C LEU A 31 22.95 -0.27 -30.63
N PHE A 32 23.82 0.68 -30.27
CA PHE A 32 23.46 1.85 -29.47
C PHE A 32 22.72 2.90 -30.31
N GLU A 33 23.20 3.18 -31.52
CA GLU A 33 22.56 4.13 -32.45
C GLU A 33 21.12 3.74 -32.82
N ARG A 34 20.80 2.44 -32.77
CA ARG A 34 19.46 1.90 -33.04
C ARG A 34 18.60 1.69 -31.79
N ASN A 35 19.05 2.16 -30.63
CA ASN A 35 18.38 1.99 -29.33
C ASN A 35 18.09 0.51 -28.98
N ILE A 36 18.94 -0.42 -29.41
CA ILE A 36 18.87 -1.82 -28.96
C ILE A 36 19.58 -1.95 -27.61
N LEU A 37 20.71 -1.24 -27.46
CA LEU A 37 21.49 -1.17 -26.24
C LEU A 37 21.52 0.26 -25.69
N LYS A 38 21.48 0.39 -24.36
CA LYS A 38 21.73 1.64 -23.64
C LYS A 38 23.03 1.54 -22.88
N SER A 39 23.73 2.66 -22.68
CA SER A 39 24.80 2.74 -21.71
C SER A 39 24.53 3.81 -20.66
N GLU A 40 24.40 3.40 -19.39
CA GLU A 40 24.16 4.28 -18.24
C GLU A 40 24.91 3.75 -17.01
N ASN A 41 25.51 4.64 -16.22
CA ASN A 41 26.19 4.30 -14.94
C ASN A 41 27.15 3.10 -15.07
N ASP A 42 27.99 3.13 -16.11
CA ASP A 42 28.98 2.08 -16.46
C ASP A 42 28.44 0.68 -16.74
N LYS A 43 27.12 0.58 -16.94
CA LYS A 43 26.45 -0.62 -17.43
C LYS A 43 25.96 -0.43 -18.86
N ILE A 44 25.83 -1.55 -19.56
CA ILE A 44 25.19 -1.69 -20.85
C ILE A 44 23.98 -2.61 -20.64
N SER A 45 22.80 -2.12 -20.96
CA SER A 45 21.53 -2.85 -20.85
C SER A 45 20.82 -2.95 -22.19
N ILE A 46 20.03 -4.01 -22.36
CA ILE A 46 19.15 -4.17 -23.52
C ILE A 46 17.91 -3.30 -23.30
N ILE A 47 17.54 -2.52 -24.31
CA ILE A 47 16.30 -1.72 -24.32
C ILE A 47 15.22 -2.48 -25.10
N ASP A 48 15.58 -3.05 -26.25
CA ASP A 48 14.64 -3.69 -27.17
C ASP A 48 14.77 -5.23 -27.13
N TYR A 49 14.02 -5.83 -26.19
CA TYR A 49 13.94 -7.29 -26.04
C TYR A 49 13.24 -7.98 -27.20
N HIS A 50 12.32 -7.28 -27.89
CA HIS A 50 11.61 -7.83 -29.02
C HIS A 50 12.56 -8.13 -30.18
N LEU A 51 13.44 -7.18 -30.54
CA LEU A 51 14.41 -7.36 -31.63
C LEU A 51 15.46 -8.45 -31.37
N ILE A 52 15.79 -8.74 -30.11
CA ILE A 52 16.81 -9.75 -29.77
C ILE A 52 16.23 -11.14 -29.49
N SER A 53 14.93 -11.22 -29.17
CA SER A 53 14.29 -12.48 -28.75
C SER A 53 14.27 -13.56 -29.83
N SER A 54 14.01 -13.20 -31.09
CA SER A 54 14.02 -14.16 -32.21
C SER A 54 15.41 -14.73 -32.49
N PRO A 55 16.46 -13.90 -32.69
CA PRO A 55 17.82 -14.43 -32.85
C PRO A 55 18.30 -15.24 -31.64
N PHE A 56 17.87 -14.89 -30.42
CA PHE A 56 18.17 -15.66 -29.21
C PHE A 56 17.49 -17.04 -29.25
N LEU A 57 16.22 -17.09 -29.61
CA LEU A 57 15.45 -18.33 -29.73
C LEU A 57 16.03 -19.24 -30.81
N ASP A 58 16.37 -18.69 -31.99
CA ASP A 58 16.96 -19.44 -33.11
C ASP A 58 18.26 -20.13 -32.69
N LYS A 59 19.12 -19.44 -31.94
CA LYS A 59 20.37 -20.01 -31.41
C LYS A 59 20.13 -21.15 -30.42
N TYR A 60 19.08 -21.05 -29.61
CA TYR A 60 18.72 -22.13 -28.68
C TYR A 60 18.06 -23.32 -29.38
N ILE A 61 17.27 -23.07 -30.42
CA ILE A 61 16.74 -24.08 -31.33
C ILE A 61 17.88 -24.89 -31.95
N GLU A 62 18.89 -24.21 -32.50
CA GLU A 62 20.10 -24.84 -33.04
C GLU A 62 20.90 -25.59 -31.97
N LYS A 63 21.11 -24.97 -30.80
CA LYS A 63 21.92 -25.53 -29.70
C LYS A 63 21.30 -26.79 -29.09
N LEU A 64 19.97 -26.86 -29.01
CA LEU A 64 19.24 -27.96 -28.37
C LEU A 64 18.63 -28.94 -29.38
N ASP A 65 18.88 -28.75 -30.68
CA ASP A 65 18.32 -29.56 -31.78
C ASP A 65 16.79 -29.73 -31.66
N PHE A 66 16.10 -28.62 -31.39
CA PHE A 66 14.66 -28.60 -31.14
C PHE A 66 13.89 -28.06 -32.34
N ILE A 67 12.70 -28.57 -32.59
CA ILE A 67 11.80 -28.07 -33.64
C ILE A 67 10.48 -27.69 -32.99
N ILE A 68 10.07 -26.43 -33.14
CA ILE A 68 8.75 -25.98 -32.67
C ILE A 68 7.68 -26.81 -33.40
N GLY A 69 6.83 -27.48 -32.62
CA GLY A 69 5.85 -28.44 -33.13
C GLY A 69 4.40 -28.07 -32.83
N LYS A 70 3.49 -28.99 -33.21
CA LYS A 70 2.05 -28.88 -32.92
C LYS A 70 1.71 -29.19 -31.47
N ASP A 71 2.46 -30.09 -30.82
CA ASP A 71 2.34 -30.35 -29.39
C ASP A 71 2.93 -29.17 -28.61
N PHE A 72 2.06 -28.38 -27.99
CA PHE A 72 2.49 -27.20 -27.27
C PHE A 72 3.13 -27.52 -25.92
N GLN A 73 2.89 -28.72 -25.36
CA GLN A 73 3.58 -29.15 -24.15
C GLN A 73 5.09 -29.32 -24.42
N GLU A 74 5.46 -29.93 -25.54
CA GLU A 74 6.87 -30.07 -25.94
C GLU A 74 7.55 -28.70 -26.14
N ASN A 75 6.81 -27.74 -26.71
CA ASN A 75 7.29 -26.37 -26.89
C ASN A 75 7.46 -25.64 -25.54
N ALA A 76 6.53 -25.82 -24.59
CA ALA A 76 6.63 -25.28 -23.25
C ALA A 76 7.84 -25.87 -22.49
N ASP A 77 8.04 -27.19 -22.58
CA ASP A 77 9.17 -27.88 -21.99
C ASP A 77 10.51 -27.41 -22.58
N PHE A 78 10.53 -27.10 -23.88
CA PHE A 78 11.70 -26.49 -24.52
C PHE A 78 12.02 -25.10 -23.95
N ILE A 79 11.03 -24.22 -23.77
CA ILE A 79 11.26 -22.91 -23.15
C ILE A 79 11.81 -23.06 -21.72
N ASN A 80 11.30 -24.02 -20.95
CA ASN A 80 11.82 -24.31 -19.62
C ASN A 80 13.27 -24.80 -19.66
N LYS A 81 13.66 -25.64 -20.63
CA LYS A 81 15.08 -26.03 -20.84
C LYS A 81 15.97 -24.84 -21.20
N VAL A 82 15.48 -23.91 -22.02
CA VAL A 82 16.21 -22.66 -22.35
C VAL A 82 16.46 -21.85 -21.09
N LYS A 83 15.45 -21.74 -20.21
CA LYS A 83 15.56 -21.05 -18.93
C LYS A 83 16.54 -21.73 -17.97
N GLU A 84 16.43 -23.04 -17.81
CA GLU A 84 17.35 -23.83 -16.97
C GLU A 84 18.80 -23.68 -17.42
N ASP A 85 19.06 -23.77 -18.73
CA ASP A 85 20.40 -23.53 -19.25
C ASP A 85 20.84 -22.09 -19.00
N PHE A 86 20.04 -21.09 -19.38
CA PHE A 86 20.46 -19.70 -19.29
C PHE A 86 20.68 -19.22 -17.84
N LEU A 87 19.94 -19.77 -16.88
CA LEU A 87 20.07 -19.45 -15.45
C LEU A 87 21.05 -20.36 -14.69
N SER A 88 21.77 -21.26 -15.37
CA SER A 88 22.68 -22.21 -14.71
C SER A 88 23.79 -21.54 -13.89
N ASN A 89 24.18 -20.31 -14.25
CA ASN A 89 25.24 -19.54 -13.58
C ASN A 89 24.70 -18.68 -12.42
N GLY A 90 23.41 -18.80 -12.10
CA GLY A 90 22.72 -18.02 -11.07
C GLY A 90 21.66 -17.08 -11.64
N TYR A 91 21.20 -16.15 -10.81
CA TYR A 91 20.15 -15.20 -11.18
C TYR A 91 20.64 -14.22 -12.25
N VAL A 92 19.90 -14.11 -13.36
CA VAL A 92 20.14 -13.13 -14.42
C VAL A 92 19.07 -12.05 -14.37
N HIS A 93 19.51 -10.81 -14.16
CA HIS A 93 18.60 -9.66 -14.15
C HIS A 93 17.92 -9.50 -15.52
N ASP A 94 16.66 -9.05 -15.52
CA ASP A 94 15.81 -8.85 -16.71
C ASP A 94 15.47 -10.09 -17.56
N TYR A 95 15.86 -11.31 -17.16
CA TYR A 95 15.51 -12.53 -17.91
C TYR A 95 13.99 -12.71 -18.10
N HIS A 96 13.20 -12.36 -17.09
CA HIS A 96 11.74 -12.40 -17.15
C HIS A 96 11.13 -11.54 -18.28
N ILE A 97 11.83 -10.52 -18.78
CA ILE A 97 11.39 -9.71 -19.92
C ILE A 97 11.64 -10.49 -21.22
N LEU A 98 12.84 -11.07 -21.37
CA LEU A 98 13.19 -11.93 -22.50
C LEU A 98 12.31 -13.18 -22.58
N GLU A 99 12.06 -13.84 -21.45
CA GLU A 99 11.18 -15.00 -21.33
C GLU A 99 9.78 -14.70 -21.89
N LYS A 100 9.19 -13.54 -21.56
CA LYS A 100 7.90 -13.11 -22.11
C LYS A 100 7.90 -12.99 -23.63
N GLU A 101 8.96 -12.44 -24.22
CA GLU A 101 9.06 -12.34 -25.68
C GLU A 101 9.26 -13.72 -26.34
N ILE A 102 10.02 -14.62 -25.71
CA ILE A 102 10.17 -16.01 -26.16
C ILE A 102 8.81 -16.73 -26.19
N TRP A 103 8.04 -16.63 -25.09
CA TRP A 103 6.69 -17.21 -25.04
C TRP A 103 5.79 -16.69 -26.16
N LYS A 104 5.84 -15.39 -26.49
CA LYS A 104 5.09 -14.83 -27.62
C LYS A 104 5.53 -15.43 -28.95
N LEU A 105 6.84 -15.49 -29.22
CA LEU A 105 7.36 -16.03 -30.48
C LEU A 105 6.94 -17.48 -30.69
N VAL A 106 7.14 -18.33 -29.67
CA VAL A 106 6.77 -19.74 -29.73
C VAL A 106 5.25 -19.90 -29.90
N THR A 107 4.43 -19.19 -29.12
CA THR A 107 2.96 -19.22 -29.26
C THR A 107 2.52 -18.83 -30.67
N LYS A 108 3.06 -17.75 -31.21
CA LYS A 108 2.75 -17.27 -32.57
C LYS A 108 3.18 -18.27 -33.64
N GLU A 109 4.36 -18.85 -33.51
CA GLU A 109 4.89 -19.82 -34.46
C GLU A 109 4.11 -21.14 -34.44
N SER A 110 3.81 -21.67 -33.26
CA SER A 110 2.99 -22.87 -33.08
C SER A 110 1.61 -22.72 -33.73
N ASN A 111 0.98 -21.56 -33.60
CA ASN A 111 -0.32 -21.31 -34.24
C ASN A 111 -0.19 -21.08 -35.75
N SER A 112 0.67 -20.15 -36.18
CA SER A 112 0.75 -19.73 -37.59
C SER A 112 1.30 -20.80 -38.54
N LYS A 113 2.25 -21.63 -38.08
CA LYS A 113 2.84 -22.70 -38.91
C LYS A 113 2.14 -24.04 -38.74
N PHE A 114 1.63 -24.35 -37.54
CA PHE A 114 1.16 -25.69 -37.20
C PHE A 114 -0.32 -25.76 -36.78
N ASN A 115 -1.05 -24.64 -36.85
CA ASN A 115 -2.46 -24.53 -36.46
C ASN A 115 -2.74 -25.08 -35.05
N CYS A 116 -1.80 -24.85 -34.11
CA CYS A 116 -2.00 -25.24 -32.72
C CYS A 116 -3.19 -24.49 -32.10
N SER A 117 -4.10 -25.23 -31.44
CA SER A 117 -5.29 -24.72 -30.77
C SER A 117 -5.05 -24.36 -29.29
N PHE A 118 -3.98 -24.87 -28.70
CA PHE A 118 -3.63 -24.79 -27.28
C PHE A 118 -4.59 -25.48 -26.30
N ASN A 119 -5.77 -25.96 -26.74
CA ASN A 119 -6.73 -26.67 -25.89
C ASN A 119 -6.09 -27.85 -25.14
N ASP A 120 -5.33 -28.69 -25.84
CA ASP A 120 -4.72 -29.90 -25.25
C ASP A 120 -3.71 -29.53 -24.15
N TYR A 121 -2.94 -28.46 -24.35
CA TYR A 121 -2.01 -27.93 -23.35
C TYR A 121 -2.74 -27.31 -22.15
N LEU A 122 -3.83 -26.58 -22.37
CA LEU A 122 -4.61 -26.02 -21.27
C LEU A 122 -5.33 -27.11 -20.46
N ASN A 123 -5.79 -28.17 -21.14
CA ASN A 123 -6.40 -29.33 -20.50
C ASN A 123 -5.40 -30.21 -19.75
N SER A 124 -4.11 -30.15 -20.09
CA SER A 124 -3.05 -30.87 -19.35
C SER A 124 -2.62 -30.16 -18.06
N VAL A 125 -3.07 -28.92 -17.83
CA VAL A 125 -2.71 -28.15 -16.63
C VAL A 125 -3.36 -28.76 -15.39
N ASP A 126 -2.53 -29.34 -14.53
CA ASP A 126 -2.92 -29.73 -13.17
C ASP A 126 -3.02 -28.48 -12.27
N LEU A 127 -4.22 -28.19 -11.76
CA LEU A 127 -4.47 -27.06 -10.86
C LEU A 127 -3.74 -27.20 -9.52
N ASP A 128 -3.45 -28.44 -9.09
CA ASP A 128 -2.76 -28.74 -7.84
C ASP A 128 -1.22 -28.69 -8.00
N ASN A 129 -0.72 -28.96 -9.21
CA ASN A 129 0.71 -28.88 -9.56
C ASN A 129 0.96 -27.83 -10.64
N LYS A 130 1.22 -26.59 -10.20
CA LYS A 130 1.47 -25.46 -11.11
C LYS A 130 2.61 -25.75 -12.09
N ILE A 131 2.27 -25.85 -13.37
CA ILE A 131 3.22 -25.97 -14.48
C ILE A 131 4.04 -24.68 -14.58
N GLU A 132 5.37 -24.82 -14.60
CA GLU A 132 6.28 -23.70 -14.81
C GLU A 132 6.05 -23.07 -16.19
N GLY A 133 5.84 -21.75 -16.24
CA GLY A 133 5.64 -21.00 -17.48
C GLY A 133 4.18 -20.70 -17.86
N LEU A 134 3.18 -21.29 -17.19
CA LEU A 134 1.76 -21.06 -17.48
C LEU A 134 1.36 -19.57 -17.46
N PHE A 135 1.88 -18.80 -16.50
CA PHE A 135 1.63 -17.36 -16.43
C PHE A 135 2.13 -16.62 -17.68
N SER A 136 3.32 -16.98 -18.14
CA SER A 136 3.94 -16.37 -19.33
C SER A 136 3.20 -16.79 -20.60
N PHE A 137 2.72 -18.04 -20.68
CA PHE A 137 1.82 -18.47 -21.74
C PHE A 137 0.51 -17.66 -21.75
N ILE A 138 -0.18 -17.53 -20.62
CA ILE A 138 -1.46 -16.80 -20.55
C ILE A 138 -1.27 -15.34 -21.00
N ASP A 139 -0.19 -14.68 -20.56
CA ASP A 139 0.14 -13.31 -21.00
C ASP A 139 0.42 -13.24 -22.51
N ALA A 140 1.18 -14.20 -23.05
CA ALA A 140 1.51 -14.27 -24.48
C ALA A 140 0.27 -14.56 -25.34
N TYR A 141 -0.50 -15.60 -25.01
CA TYR A 141 -1.75 -15.98 -25.68
C TYR A 141 -2.73 -14.81 -25.70
N SER A 142 -2.97 -14.17 -24.55
CA SER A 142 -3.92 -13.07 -24.44
C SER A 142 -3.53 -11.86 -25.30
N LYS A 143 -2.23 -11.53 -25.35
CA LYS A 143 -1.71 -10.42 -26.19
C LYS A 143 -1.80 -10.74 -27.68
N LEU A 144 -1.53 -12.00 -28.05
CA LEU A 144 -1.50 -12.44 -29.44
C LEU A 144 -2.87 -12.83 -29.99
N LEU A 145 -3.89 -13.04 -29.15
CA LEU A 145 -5.21 -13.54 -29.57
C LEU A 145 -5.79 -12.84 -30.82
N PRO A 146 -5.68 -11.50 -31.00
CA PRO A 146 -6.12 -10.84 -32.23
C PRO A 146 -5.39 -11.32 -33.51
N GLU A 147 -4.13 -11.73 -33.38
CA GLU A 147 -3.26 -12.20 -34.46
C GLU A 147 -3.35 -13.72 -34.69
N LEU A 148 -3.86 -14.48 -33.72
CA LEU A 148 -3.97 -15.94 -33.82
C LEU A 148 -5.08 -16.34 -34.79
N ASN A 149 -4.78 -17.32 -35.64
CA ASN A 149 -5.73 -17.94 -36.56
C ASN A 149 -6.47 -19.08 -35.84
N LEU A 150 -7.37 -18.71 -34.94
CA LEU A 150 -8.22 -19.62 -34.17
C LEU A 150 -9.69 -19.43 -34.56
N THR A 151 -10.44 -20.53 -34.60
CA THR A 151 -11.90 -20.48 -34.78
C THR A 151 -12.57 -19.96 -33.52
N ASP A 152 -13.79 -19.47 -33.66
CA ASP A 152 -14.64 -19.06 -32.54
C ASP A 152 -14.87 -20.20 -31.53
N GLU A 153 -15.01 -21.45 -31.99
CA GLU A 153 -15.05 -22.64 -31.12
C GLU A 153 -13.82 -22.76 -30.23
N ILE A 154 -12.63 -22.72 -30.83
CA ILE A 154 -11.37 -22.90 -30.11
C ILE A 154 -11.12 -21.72 -29.15
N ILE A 155 -11.44 -20.49 -29.57
CA ILE A 155 -11.30 -19.31 -28.71
C ILE A 155 -12.22 -19.43 -27.50
N PHE A 156 -13.46 -19.86 -27.72
CA PHE A 156 -14.43 -19.98 -26.65
C PHE A 156 -14.06 -21.09 -25.66
N ASP A 157 -13.64 -22.26 -26.14
CA ASP A 157 -13.17 -23.36 -25.29
C ASP A 157 -11.95 -22.96 -24.46
N ASN A 158 -10.95 -22.34 -25.10
CA ASN A 158 -9.78 -21.81 -24.41
C ASN A 158 -10.18 -20.79 -23.33
N ALA A 159 -11.12 -19.88 -23.64
CA ALA A 159 -11.59 -18.89 -22.69
C ALA A 159 -12.25 -19.54 -21.48
N LEU A 160 -13.06 -20.59 -21.66
CA LEU A 160 -13.67 -21.31 -20.55
C LEU A 160 -12.59 -21.91 -19.62
N ILE A 161 -11.64 -22.67 -20.18
CA ILE A 161 -10.57 -23.31 -19.42
C ILE A 161 -9.73 -22.24 -18.70
N LEU A 162 -9.34 -21.18 -19.41
CA LEU A 162 -8.55 -20.09 -18.84
C LEU A 162 -9.29 -19.36 -17.71
N THR A 163 -10.60 -19.10 -17.84
CA THR A 163 -11.37 -18.47 -16.76
C THR A 163 -11.44 -19.34 -15.51
N GLU A 164 -11.43 -20.66 -15.66
CA GLU A 164 -11.42 -21.60 -14.54
C GLU A 164 -10.04 -21.71 -13.90
N ILE A 165 -9.00 -21.86 -14.71
CA ILE A 165 -7.60 -21.82 -14.25
C ILE A 165 -7.33 -20.52 -13.50
N THR A 166 -7.82 -19.38 -14.02
CA THR A 166 -7.56 -18.04 -13.46
C THR A 166 -8.45 -17.67 -12.26
N LYS A 167 -9.45 -18.49 -11.90
CA LYS A 167 -10.36 -18.24 -10.78
C LYS A 167 -9.61 -18.46 -9.46
N SER A 168 -9.51 -17.44 -8.61
CA SER A 168 -8.78 -17.53 -7.34
C SER A 168 -9.53 -16.87 -6.18
N ASP A 169 -9.54 -17.55 -5.03
CA ASP A 169 -9.86 -17.01 -3.69
C ASP A 169 -8.64 -16.30 -3.01
N ALA A 170 -7.69 -15.82 -3.84
CA ALA A 170 -6.36 -15.24 -3.55
C ALA A 170 -5.33 -16.23 -2.95
N GLN A 171 -4.15 -16.45 -3.56
CA GLN A 171 -2.98 -15.59 -3.36
C GLN A 171 -1.92 -15.69 -4.48
N TYR A 172 -2.32 -15.97 -5.72
CA TYR A 172 -1.41 -15.82 -6.88
C TYR A 172 -2.19 -15.21 -8.04
N ASN A 173 -1.80 -14.00 -8.44
CA ASN A 173 -2.32 -13.25 -9.57
C ASN A 173 -2.22 -14.08 -10.86
N ILE A 174 -3.26 -14.82 -11.19
CA ILE A 174 -3.48 -15.27 -12.55
C ILE A 174 -4.23 -14.13 -13.22
N PRO A 175 -3.74 -13.57 -14.35
CA PRO A 175 -4.30 -12.35 -14.87
C PRO A 175 -5.55 -12.68 -15.70
N LEU A 176 -6.66 -13.03 -15.04
CA LEU A 176 -7.99 -13.11 -15.67
C LEU A 176 -8.25 -11.85 -16.52
N GLY A 177 -7.84 -10.68 -16.01
CA GLY A 177 -7.90 -9.42 -16.75
C GLY A 177 -7.14 -9.45 -18.09
N ASN A 178 -6.00 -10.15 -18.19
CA ASN A 178 -5.30 -10.31 -19.47
C ASN A 178 -6.13 -11.15 -20.44
N VAL A 179 -6.68 -12.28 -19.99
CA VAL A 179 -7.53 -13.16 -20.81
C VAL A 179 -8.73 -12.40 -21.36
N LEU A 180 -9.44 -11.68 -20.49
CA LEU A 180 -10.59 -10.87 -20.86
C LEU A 180 -10.21 -9.74 -21.83
N ASN A 181 -9.08 -9.07 -21.61
CA ASN A 181 -8.56 -8.06 -22.54
C ASN A 181 -8.18 -8.67 -23.91
N GLY A 182 -7.64 -9.88 -23.95
CA GLY A 182 -7.37 -10.60 -25.19
C GLY A 182 -8.64 -10.85 -25.98
N ILE A 183 -9.68 -11.37 -25.33
CA ILE A 183 -11.00 -11.63 -25.94
C ILE A 183 -11.61 -10.32 -26.47
N LYS A 184 -11.57 -9.27 -25.65
CA LYS A 184 -12.00 -7.91 -26.04
C LYS A 184 -11.27 -7.44 -27.30
N ASN A 185 -9.95 -7.54 -27.32
CA ASN A 185 -9.14 -7.10 -28.46
C ASN A 185 -9.42 -7.93 -29.73
N LYS A 186 -9.67 -9.25 -29.60
CA LYS A 186 -10.05 -10.09 -30.73
C LYS A 186 -11.40 -9.67 -31.32
N CYS A 187 -12.42 -9.45 -30.48
CA CYS A 187 -13.73 -8.97 -30.91
C CYS A 187 -13.67 -7.54 -31.49
N LYS A 188 -12.74 -6.72 -30.99
CA LYS A 188 -12.45 -5.40 -31.55
C LYS A 188 -11.82 -5.48 -32.94
N SER A 189 -10.94 -6.46 -33.19
CA SER A 189 -10.30 -6.64 -34.51
C SER A 189 -11.17 -7.34 -35.55
N ASP A 190 -12.06 -8.23 -35.10
CA ASP A 190 -12.85 -9.13 -35.94
C ASP A 190 -14.31 -9.17 -35.46
N TYR A 191 -15.14 -8.35 -36.10
CA TYR A 191 -16.52 -8.11 -35.68
C TYR A 191 -17.41 -9.34 -35.88
N ASP A 192 -17.30 -10.01 -37.02
CA ASP A 192 -18.15 -11.16 -37.36
C ASP A 192 -17.85 -12.34 -36.43
N LEU A 193 -16.57 -12.62 -36.18
CA LEU A 193 -16.17 -13.62 -35.20
C LEU A 193 -16.65 -13.27 -33.79
N GLY A 194 -16.57 -11.99 -33.40
CA GLY A 194 -17.09 -11.51 -32.12
C GLY A 194 -18.60 -11.72 -31.98
N LEU A 195 -19.39 -11.56 -33.05
CA LEU A 195 -20.83 -11.84 -33.03
C LEU A 195 -21.13 -13.33 -32.83
N GLU A 196 -20.37 -14.22 -33.45
CA GLU A 196 -20.52 -15.66 -33.24
C GLU A 196 -20.14 -16.05 -31.80
N LEU A 197 -19.06 -15.48 -31.25
CA LEU A 197 -18.70 -15.65 -29.84
C LEU A 197 -19.80 -15.15 -28.89
N LEU A 198 -20.42 -14.01 -29.19
CA LEU A 198 -21.52 -13.48 -28.38
C LEU A 198 -22.74 -14.42 -28.40
N ARG A 199 -23.14 -14.91 -29.58
CA ARG A 199 -24.26 -15.85 -29.74
C ARG A 199 -24.02 -17.14 -28.96
N LYS A 200 -22.82 -17.71 -29.08
CA LYS A 200 -22.41 -18.90 -28.32
C LYS A 200 -22.45 -18.65 -26.82
N SER A 201 -21.86 -17.55 -26.36
CA SER A 201 -21.80 -17.21 -24.93
C SER A 201 -23.18 -17.02 -24.29
N ILE A 202 -24.13 -16.44 -25.02
CA ILE A 202 -25.51 -16.24 -24.53
C ILE A 202 -26.29 -17.55 -24.48
N SER A 203 -26.02 -18.48 -25.40
CA SER A 203 -26.73 -19.76 -25.49
C SER A 203 -26.43 -20.75 -24.35
N LEU A 204 -25.39 -20.48 -23.56
CA LEU A 204 -24.96 -21.35 -22.47
C LEU A 204 -25.63 -20.96 -21.15
N ASN A 205 -26.09 -21.98 -20.41
CA ASN A 205 -26.76 -21.79 -19.12
C ASN A 205 -25.79 -21.37 -18.00
N GLU A 206 -24.48 -21.57 -18.17
CA GLU A 206 -23.48 -21.21 -17.16
C GLU A 206 -23.33 -19.69 -17.00
N GLU A 207 -23.08 -19.24 -15.76
CA GLU A 207 -22.77 -17.84 -15.47
C GLU A 207 -21.33 -17.51 -15.90
N LYS A 208 -21.17 -17.14 -17.18
CA LYS A 208 -19.91 -16.66 -17.75
C LYS A 208 -19.97 -15.16 -18.08
N GLU A 209 -20.49 -14.36 -17.15
CA GLU A 209 -20.74 -12.92 -17.34
C GLU A 209 -19.48 -12.14 -17.72
N ASN A 210 -18.31 -12.51 -17.19
CA ASN A 210 -17.04 -11.86 -17.48
C ASN A 210 -16.64 -11.99 -18.97
N ILE A 211 -16.87 -13.15 -19.59
CA ILE A 211 -16.57 -13.39 -21.01
C ILE A 211 -17.52 -12.57 -21.88
N ILE A 212 -18.83 -12.60 -21.56
CA ILE A 212 -19.84 -11.80 -22.28
C ILE A 212 -19.49 -10.30 -22.19
N SER A 213 -19.11 -9.82 -21.01
CA SER A 213 -18.67 -8.43 -20.81
C SER A 213 -17.49 -8.06 -21.70
N ALA A 214 -16.45 -8.90 -21.77
CA ALA A 214 -15.30 -8.68 -22.65
C ALA A 214 -15.68 -8.63 -24.14
N ILE A 215 -16.53 -9.56 -24.59
CA ILE A 215 -17.02 -9.62 -25.97
C ILE A 215 -17.83 -8.35 -26.31
N VAL A 216 -18.79 -7.98 -25.46
CA VAL A 216 -19.61 -6.77 -25.65
C VAL A 216 -18.75 -5.52 -25.71
N SER A 217 -17.76 -5.40 -24.83
CA SER A 217 -16.81 -4.29 -24.85
C SER A 217 -16.05 -4.20 -26.18
N GLY A 218 -15.55 -5.32 -26.69
CA GLY A 218 -14.81 -5.38 -27.96
C GLY A 218 -15.67 -5.07 -29.19
N LEU A 219 -16.87 -5.65 -29.25
CA LEU A 219 -17.85 -5.38 -30.32
C LEU A 219 -18.30 -3.92 -30.34
N TYR A 220 -18.55 -3.35 -29.15
CA TYR A 220 -18.89 -1.94 -29.03
C TYR A 220 -17.70 -1.05 -29.43
N GLU A 221 -16.46 -1.40 -29.10
CA GLU A 221 -15.29 -0.63 -29.57
C GLU A 221 -15.07 -0.72 -31.09
N ASN A 222 -15.55 -1.76 -31.77
CA ASN A 222 -15.47 -1.90 -33.22
C ASN A 222 -16.52 -1.02 -33.95
N LYS A 223 -17.80 -1.15 -33.56
CA LYS A 223 -18.94 -0.54 -34.28
C LYS A 223 -19.69 0.56 -33.52
N LYS A 224 -19.32 0.83 -32.26
CA LYS A 224 -19.92 1.83 -31.37
C LYS A 224 -21.46 1.71 -31.35
N TYR A 225 -22.15 2.83 -31.53
CA TYR A 225 -23.60 2.93 -31.48
C TYR A 225 -24.33 2.03 -32.50
N GLU A 226 -23.71 1.68 -33.63
CA GLU A 226 -24.30 0.77 -34.62
C GLU A 226 -24.53 -0.63 -34.03
N PHE A 227 -23.56 -1.16 -33.28
CA PHE A 227 -23.71 -2.44 -32.57
C PHE A 227 -24.77 -2.35 -31.46
N TYR A 228 -24.84 -1.20 -30.78
CA TYR A 228 -25.86 -0.98 -29.76
C TYR A 228 -27.27 -1.07 -30.34
N ASP A 229 -27.57 -0.28 -31.36
CA ASP A 229 -28.92 -0.16 -31.89
C ASP A 229 -29.36 -1.42 -32.67
N SER A 230 -28.43 -2.08 -33.38
CA SER A 230 -28.75 -3.26 -34.19
C SER A 230 -28.86 -4.57 -33.42
N ILE A 231 -28.14 -4.72 -32.30
CA ILE A 231 -28.01 -6.02 -31.60
C ILE A 231 -28.19 -5.86 -30.09
N LEU A 232 -27.36 -5.03 -29.44
CA LEU A 232 -27.28 -5.05 -27.97
C LEU A 232 -28.56 -4.54 -27.30
N LYS A 233 -29.23 -3.55 -27.90
CA LYS A 233 -30.50 -2.99 -27.41
C LYS A 233 -31.60 -4.04 -27.34
N ASP A 234 -31.71 -4.91 -28.35
CA ASP A 234 -32.68 -6.01 -28.36
C ASP A 234 -32.34 -7.06 -27.30
N LEU A 235 -31.05 -7.37 -27.11
CA LEU A 235 -30.60 -8.27 -26.05
C LEU A 235 -30.89 -7.71 -24.64
N ILE A 236 -30.63 -6.42 -24.42
CA ILE A 236 -30.97 -5.73 -23.17
C ILE A 236 -32.48 -5.72 -22.92
N GLN A 237 -33.31 -5.59 -23.96
CA GLN A 237 -34.77 -5.64 -23.83
C GLN A 237 -35.29 -7.03 -23.42
N LYS A 238 -34.58 -8.10 -23.75
CA LYS A 238 -34.93 -9.47 -23.32
C LYS A 238 -34.70 -9.69 -21.82
N GLY A 239 -33.85 -8.89 -21.19
CA GLY A 239 -33.64 -8.89 -19.73
C GLY A 239 -32.65 -9.93 -19.21
N ASP A 240 -32.13 -10.82 -20.04
CA ASP A 240 -31.16 -11.84 -19.64
C ASP A 240 -29.72 -11.29 -19.65
N LYS A 241 -28.91 -11.70 -18.67
CA LYS A 241 -27.46 -11.38 -18.57
C LYS A 241 -27.13 -9.87 -18.58
N LEU A 242 -28.04 -9.03 -18.09
CA LEU A 242 -27.90 -7.56 -18.07
C LEU A 242 -26.61 -7.07 -17.41
N ASN A 243 -26.19 -7.70 -16.30
CA ASN A 243 -24.94 -7.35 -15.63
C ASN A 243 -23.74 -7.45 -16.58
N ALA A 244 -23.65 -8.53 -17.34
CA ALA A 244 -22.57 -8.72 -18.31
C ALA A 244 -22.56 -7.63 -19.39
N PHE A 245 -23.73 -7.24 -19.89
CA PHE A 245 -23.85 -6.19 -20.91
C PHE A 245 -23.43 -4.83 -20.37
N PHE A 246 -23.88 -4.47 -19.16
CA PHE A 246 -23.56 -3.18 -18.55
C PHE A 246 -22.09 -3.08 -18.11
N PHE A 247 -21.50 -4.16 -17.59
CA PHE A 247 -20.04 -4.22 -17.38
C PHE A 247 -19.26 -4.18 -18.69
N GLY A 248 -19.79 -4.77 -19.78
CA GLY A 248 -19.13 -4.71 -21.08
C GLY A 248 -19.07 -3.28 -21.62
N LEU A 249 -20.18 -2.56 -21.51
CA LEU A 249 -20.27 -1.14 -21.87
C LEU A 249 -19.37 -0.27 -20.97
N SER A 250 -19.34 -0.51 -19.65
CA SER A 250 -18.50 0.31 -18.75
C SER A 250 -16.99 0.16 -18.99
N ASN A 251 -16.57 -0.96 -19.57
CA ASN A 251 -15.18 -1.28 -19.88
C ASN A 251 -14.70 -0.77 -21.25
N VAL A 252 -15.53 -0.03 -22.00
CA VAL A 252 -15.12 0.63 -23.25
C VAL A 252 -14.06 1.71 -22.95
N SER A 253 -12.98 1.72 -23.73
CA SER A 253 -11.79 2.54 -23.46
C SER A 253 -12.00 4.02 -23.79
N ASP A 254 -12.71 4.30 -24.88
CA ASP A 254 -12.94 5.66 -25.39
C ASP A 254 -14.42 6.00 -25.32
N ILE A 255 -14.79 6.88 -24.38
CA ILE A 255 -16.17 7.30 -24.12
C ILE A 255 -16.39 8.73 -24.64
N GLU A 256 -17.22 8.90 -25.67
CA GLU A 256 -17.59 10.22 -26.21
C GLU A 256 -18.92 10.72 -25.60
N ILE A 257 -19.39 11.89 -26.04
CA ILE A 257 -20.65 12.49 -25.55
C ILE A 257 -21.85 11.58 -25.84
N THR A 258 -21.86 10.94 -27.00
CA THR A 258 -22.90 10.01 -27.44
C THR A 258 -23.05 8.82 -26.49
N GLU A 259 -21.92 8.22 -26.09
CA GLU A 259 -21.86 7.14 -25.09
C GLU A 259 -22.34 7.64 -23.73
N CYS A 260 -21.95 8.85 -23.32
CA CYS A 260 -22.41 9.43 -22.06
C CYS A 260 -23.94 9.62 -22.02
N ASP A 261 -24.54 10.10 -23.12
CA ASP A 261 -25.99 10.22 -23.24
C ASP A 261 -26.68 8.85 -23.19
N LEU A 262 -26.15 7.87 -23.92
CA LEU A 262 -26.65 6.49 -23.91
C LEU A 262 -26.59 5.87 -22.50
N TYR A 263 -25.44 5.96 -21.84
CA TYR A 263 -25.23 5.36 -20.52
C TYR A 263 -26.13 6.01 -19.48
N LYS A 264 -26.34 7.33 -19.57
CA LYS A 264 -27.30 8.05 -18.72
C LYS A 264 -28.73 7.55 -18.89
N GLU A 265 -29.15 7.24 -20.11
CA GLU A 265 -30.48 6.65 -20.37
C GLU A 265 -30.61 5.25 -19.77
N ILE A 266 -29.59 4.40 -19.93
CA ILE A 266 -29.52 3.06 -19.33
C ILE A 266 -29.59 3.17 -17.80
N ILE A 267 -28.75 4.02 -17.20
CA ILE A 267 -28.73 4.25 -15.75
C ILE A 267 -30.13 4.64 -15.27
N LYS A 268 -30.76 5.66 -15.86
CA LYS A 268 -32.10 6.11 -15.44
C LYS A 268 -33.16 5.01 -15.52
N LYS A 269 -33.07 4.11 -16.50
CA LYS A 269 -34.03 3.03 -16.70
C LYS A 269 -33.88 1.92 -15.65
N TYR A 270 -32.66 1.55 -15.32
CA TYR A 270 -32.36 0.34 -14.52
C TYR A 270 -31.87 0.62 -13.09
N ILE A 271 -31.69 1.88 -12.68
CA ILE A 271 -31.14 2.22 -11.35
C ILE A 271 -31.94 1.70 -10.15
N LYS A 272 -33.22 1.36 -10.33
CA LYS A 272 -34.08 0.81 -9.28
C LYS A 272 -33.95 -0.70 -9.10
N GLU A 273 -33.17 -1.37 -9.95
CA GLU A 273 -32.98 -2.82 -9.90
C GLU A 273 -31.77 -3.17 -9.03
N ASP A 274 -32.03 -3.61 -7.80
CA ASP A 274 -30.99 -3.93 -6.81
C ASP A 274 -29.96 -4.95 -7.31
N SER A 275 -30.35 -5.90 -8.16
CA SER A 275 -29.46 -6.92 -8.75
C SER A 275 -28.46 -6.36 -9.76
N LEU A 276 -28.72 -5.15 -10.30
CA LEU A 276 -27.90 -4.49 -11.30
C LEU A 276 -27.11 -3.30 -10.74
N VAL A 277 -27.27 -2.98 -9.45
CA VAL A 277 -26.75 -1.74 -8.88
C VAL A 277 -25.24 -1.55 -9.10
N ILE A 278 -24.45 -2.62 -9.00
CA ILE A 278 -22.98 -2.55 -9.21
C ILE A 278 -22.63 -2.32 -10.69
N SER A 279 -23.31 -2.99 -11.62
CA SER A 279 -23.06 -2.81 -13.06
C SER A 279 -23.52 -1.42 -13.54
N ILE A 280 -24.60 -0.89 -12.97
CA ILE A 280 -25.04 0.50 -13.18
C ILE A 280 -24.02 1.49 -12.62
N LEU A 281 -23.49 1.28 -11.41
CA LEU A 281 -22.42 2.11 -10.86
C LEU A 281 -21.15 2.05 -11.72
N SER A 282 -20.86 0.91 -12.35
CA SER A 282 -19.76 0.80 -13.30
C SER A 282 -19.91 1.76 -14.49
N LEU A 283 -21.13 1.90 -15.03
CA LEU A 283 -21.42 2.89 -16.08
C LEU A 283 -21.26 4.33 -15.57
N VAL A 284 -21.68 4.62 -14.32
CA VAL A 284 -21.47 5.94 -13.69
C VAL A 284 -19.98 6.28 -13.63
N PHE A 285 -19.14 5.33 -13.19
CA PHE A 285 -17.69 5.52 -13.15
C PHE A 285 -17.07 5.63 -14.54
N SER A 286 -17.58 4.91 -15.54
CA SER A 286 -17.14 5.04 -16.93
C SER A 286 -17.37 6.46 -17.46
N ILE A 287 -18.54 7.05 -17.19
CA ILE A 287 -18.82 8.46 -17.52
C ILE A 287 -17.88 9.41 -16.75
N LEU A 288 -17.63 9.18 -15.45
CA LEU A 288 -16.73 10.04 -14.68
C LEU A 288 -15.27 9.98 -15.18
N LYS A 289 -14.81 8.80 -15.62
CA LYS A 289 -13.46 8.59 -16.17
C LYS A 289 -13.27 9.29 -17.52
N SER A 290 -14.33 9.49 -18.30
CA SER A 290 -14.28 10.25 -19.56
C SER A 290 -14.00 11.75 -19.36
N ASN A 291 -14.10 12.25 -18.12
CA ASN A 291 -13.95 13.66 -17.74
C ASN A 291 -14.92 14.62 -18.44
N ASN A 292 -16.08 14.13 -18.89
CA ASN A 292 -17.09 14.95 -19.54
C ASN A 292 -17.95 15.74 -18.53
N SER A 293 -17.61 17.03 -18.37
CA SER A 293 -18.19 17.90 -17.33
C SER A 293 -19.70 18.07 -17.37
N LYS A 294 -20.34 17.87 -18.51
CA LYS A 294 -21.80 17.91 -18.67
C LYS A 294 -22.52 16.90 -17.77
N TYR A 295 -21.89 15.78 -17.44
CA TYR A 295 -22.54 14.65 -16.73
C TYR A 295 -22.10 14.50 -15.28
N HIS A 296 -21.11 15.26 -14.82
CA HIS A 296 -20.55 15.09 -13.47
C HIS A 296 -21.61 15.26 -12.38
N LYS A 297 -22.42 16.31 -12.45
CA LYS A 297 -23.49 16.57 -11.45
C LYS A 297 -24.51 15.42 -11.39
N PHE A 298 -24.81 14.79 -12.53
CA PHE A 298 -25.67 13.62 -12.56
C PHE A 298 -24.97 12.43 -11.88
N CYS A 299 -23.74 12.11 -12.30
CA CYS A 299 -22.99 10.98 -11.77
C CYS A 299 -22.78 11.05 -10.26
N PHE A 300 -22.34 12.21 -9.74
CA PHE A 300 -22.14 12.39 -8.30
C PHE A 300 -23.44 12.34 -7.51
N LYS A 301 -24.59 12.73 -8.09
CA LYS A 301 -25.90 12.55 -7.44
C LYS A 301 -26.26 11.07 -7.32
N GLU A 302 -25.97 10.27 -8.35
CA GLU A 302 -26.20 8.82 -8.29
C GLU A 302 -25.26 8.14 -7.30
N LEU A 303 -23.98 8.51 -7.27
CA LEU A 303 -23.04 8.03 -6.25
C LEU A 303 -23.47 8.42 -4.84
N ASP A 304 -23.90 9.66 -4.64
CA ASP A 304 -24.40 10.17 -3.36
C ASP A 304 -25.61 9.36 -2.87
N SER A 305 -26.52 9.00 -3.76
CA SER A 305 -27.68 8.16 -3.39
C SER A 305 -27.26 6.71 -3.11
N ALA A 306 -26.36 6.16 -3.93
CA ALA A 306 -25.92 4.79 -3.80
C ALA A 306 -25.02 4.54 -2.59
N ILE A 307 -24.30 5.54 -2.07
CA ILE A 307 -23.45 5.39 -0.89
C ILE A 307 -24.26 5.13 0.39
N GLU A 308 -25.59 5.30 0.39
CA GLU A 308 -26.43 4.97 1.55
C GLU A 308 -26.61 3.45 1.73
N ASN A 309 -26.29 2.64 0.72
CA ASN A 309 -26.37 1.18 0.77
C ASN A 309 -24.98 0.56 1.04
N GLU A 310 -24.90 -0.32 2.04
CA GLU A 310 -23.66 -1.00 2.41
C GLU A 310 -23.06 -1.82 1.24
N LYS A 311 -23.92 -2.46 0.43
CA LYS A 311 -23.51 -3.35 -0.66
C LYS A 311 -22.73 -2.63 -1.77
N THR A 312 -22.99 -1.34 -1.94
CA THR A 312 -22.40 -0.49 -2.98
C THR A 312 -21.23 0.33 -2.44
N ALA A 313 -21.17 0.57 -1.12
CA ALA A 313 -20.17 1.39 -0.46
C ALA A 313 -18.73 1.01 -0.82
N TYR A 314 -18.40 -0.27 -0.68
CA TYR A 314 -17.06 -0.78 -0.98
C TYR A 314 -16.68 -0.62 -2.45
N TYR A 315 -17.62 -0.87 -3.36
CA TYR A 315 -17.42 -0.67 -4.80
C TYR A 315 -17.16 0.79 -5.15
N ILE A 316 -17.91 1.72 -4.55
CA ILE A 316 -17.76 3.15 -4.78
C ILE A 316 -16.37 3.62 -4.31
N LEU A 317 -15.97 3.28 -3.07
CA LEU A 317 -14.67 3.69 -2.53
C LEU A 317 -13.49 3.21 -3.38
N ASN A 318 -13.49 1.94 -3.79
CA ASN A 318 -12.42 1.40 -4.63
C ASN A 318 -12.33 2.06 -6.01
N ASN A 319 -13.44 2.53 -6.56
CA ASN A 319 -13.44 3.21 -7.85
C ASN A 319 -13.21 4.72 -7.77
N LEU A 320 -13.47 5.35 -6.61
CA LEU A 320 -13.16 6.77 -6.38
C LEU A 320 -11.65 7.05 -6.44
N ASP A 321 -10.84 6.09 -5.99
CA ASP A 321 -9.37 6.14 -6.03
C ASP A 321 -8.84 6.35 -7.47
N HIS A 322 -9.47 5.69 -8.44
CA HIS A 322 -9.06 5.73 -9.85
C HIS A 322 -9.47 7.00 -10.61
N LEU A 323 -10.21 7.93 -9.98
CA LEU A 323 -10.55 9.20 -10.59
C LEU A 323 -9.41 10.20 -10.34
N ASN A 324 -8.94 10.92 -11.35
CA ASN A 324 -7.86 11.90 -11.14
C ASN A 324 -8.36 13.28 -10.65
N ASN A 325 -9.66 13.56 -10.77
CA ASN A 325 -10.27 14.88 -10.51
C ASN A 325 -11.32 14.84 -9.37
N TYR A 326 -12.08 15.94 -9.21
CA TYR A 326 -13.28 16.04 -8.33
C TYR A 326 -13.00 15.92 -6.83
N ASN A 327 -12.00 16.65 -6.36
CA ASN A 327 -11.56 16.50 -4.97
C ASN A 327 -12.66 16.81 -3.95
N GLN A 328 -13.50 17.82 -4.22
CA GLN A 328 -14.55 18.22 -3.29
C GLN A 328 -15.64 17.15 -3.23
N GLU A 329 -16.12 16.70 -4.39
CA GLU A 329 -17.21 15.74 -4.51
C GLU A 329 -16.82 14.37 -3.95
N LYS A 330 -15.57 13.93 -4.16
CA LYS A 330 -15.02 12.75 -3.51
C LYS A 330 -15.04 12.87 -1.99
N THR A 331 -14.59 14.01 -1.47
CA THR A 331 -14.57 14.27 -0.03
C THR A 331 -15.99 14.19 0.53
N ASP A 332 -16.96 14.77 -0.17
CA ASP A 332 -18.35 14.78 0.27
C ASP A 332 -18.98 13.38 0.28
N ILE A 333 -18.68 12.53 -0.71
CA ILE A 333 -19.10 11.11 -0.69
C ILE A 333 -18.47 10.36 0.50
N ILE A 334 -17.16 10.52 0.75
CA ILE A 334 -16.48 9.86 1.87
C ILE A 334 -17.11 10.31 3.20
N VAL A 335 -17.34 11.61 3.38
CA VAL A 335 -18.00 12.16 4.56
C VAL A 335 -19.41 11.60 4.71
N LYS A 336 -20.18 11.48 3.62
CA LYS A 336 -21.52 10.87 3.67
C LYS A 336 -21.46 9.41 4.09
N LEU A 337 -20.49 8.63 3.60
CA LEU A 337 -20.26 7.24 3.99
C LEU A 337 -19.94 7.11 5.49
N ILE A 338 -19.04 7.94 6.02
CA ILE A 338 -18.66 7.91 7.44
C ILE A 338 -19.86 8.19 8.35
N ASN A 339 -20.82 8.99 7.85
CA ASN A 339 -22.05 9.33 8.57
C ASN A 339 -23.13 8.23 8.50
N GLN A 340 -22.94 7.13 7.76
CA GLN A 340 -23.90 6.03 7.70
C GLN A 340 -23.80 5.11 8.92
N ASP A 341 -24.92 4.50 9.32
CA ASP A 341 -24.99 3.62 10.50
C ASP A 341 -24.12 2.36 10.35
N TYR A 342 -23.97 1.85 9.12
CA TYR A 342 -23.16 0.66 8.83
C TYR A 342 -21.64 0.94 8.81
N PHE A 343 -21.22 2.20 8.92
CA PHE A 343 -19.79 2.54 8.87
C PHE A 343 -19.03 1.93 10.05
N SER A 344 -17.97 1.20 9.73
CA SER A 344 -16.98 0.66 10.67
C SER A 344 -15.56 0.97 10.22
N ILE A 345 -14.67 1.23 11.18
CA ILE A 345 -13.24 1.48 10.89
C ILE A 345 -12.62 0.24 10.23
N GLU A 346 -12.91 -0.96 10.75
CA GLU A 346 -12.36 -2.22 10.27
C GLU A 346 -12.60 -2.45 8.77
N ASN A 347 -13.82 -2.17 8.28
CA ASN A 347 -14.18 -2.49 6.90
C ASN A 347 -13.79 -1.38 5.91
N TYR A 348 -13.86 -0.11 6.32
CA TYR A 348 -13.84 1.01 5.38
C TYR A 348 -12.60 1.90 5.46
N ILE A 349 -11.78 1.82 6.52
CA ILE A 349 -10.66 2.74 6.67
C ILE A 349 -9.60 2.59 5.58
N ASN A 350 -9.31 1.34 5.17
CA ASN A 350 -8.29 1.07 4.16
C ASN A 350 -8.72 1.57 2.77
N PRO A 351 -9.94 1.27 2.27
CA PRO A 351 -10.43 1.89 1.04
C PRO A 351 -10.46 3.42 1.09
N ILE A 352 -10.86 4.02 2.22
CA ILE A 352 -10.82 5.50 2.37
C ILE A 352 -9.38 6.01 2.27
N SER A 353 -8.42 5.37 2.94
CA SER A 353 -7.01 5.77 2.90
C SER A 353 -6.42 5.70 1.49
N ASN A 354 -6.78 4.67 0.72
CA ASN A 354 -6.32 4.53 -0.66
C ASN A 354 -6.70 5.74 -1.51
N VAL A 355 -7.94 6.25 -1.40
CA VAL A 355 -8.38 7.47 -2.11
C VAL A 355 -7.45 8.66 -1.85
N PHE A 356 -6.88 8.76 -0.65
CA PHE A 356 -5.96 9.83 -0.28
C PHE A 356 -4.56 9.70 -0.90
N TRP A 357 -4.16 8.53 -1.39
CA TRP A 357 -2.91 8.40 -2.15
C TRP A 357 -2.88 9.31 -3.39
N HIS A 358 -4.04 9.50 -4.03
CA HIS A 358 -4.19 10.39 -5.18
C HIS A 358 -4.80 11.75 -4.81
N LEU A 359 -5.66 11.81 -3.79
CA LEU A 359 -6.28 13.05 -3.29
C LEU A 359 -5.32 13.85 -2.39
N LYS A 360 -4.28 14.46 -3.00
CA LYS A 360 -3.28 15.31 -2.32
C LYS A 360 -3.81 16.69 -1.90
N LYS A 361 -5.01 16.75 -1.30
CA LYS A 361 -5.58 17.97 -0.74
C LYS A 361 -5.74 17.85 0.77
N PHE A 362 -4.97 18.67 1.51
CA PHE A 362 -4.93 18.61 2.95
C PHE A 362 -6.26 18.94 3.63
N GLU A 363 -6.99 19.94 3.14
CA GLU A 363 -8.31 20.30 3.68
C GLU A 363 -9.33 19.16 3.57
N SER A 364 -9.27 18.38 2.50
CA SER A 364 -10.10 17.18 2.36
C SER A 364 -9.75 16.13 3.42
N PHE A 365 -8.46 15.94 3.69
CA PHE A 365 -7.98 15.00 4.70
C PHE A 365 -8.44 15.44 6.10
N LYS A 366 -8.24 16.72 6.43
CA LYS A 366 -8.71 17.33 7.67
C LYS A 366 -10.21 17.10 7.88
N LYS A 367 -11.04 17.39 6.86
CA LYS A 367 -12.50 17.18 6.93
C LYS A 367 -12.85 15.70 7.20
N VAL A 368 -12.20 14.76 6.52
CA VAL A 368 -12.44 13.33 6.71
C VAL A 368 -12.02 12.87 8.10
N VAL A 369 -10.82 13.22 8.57
CA VAL A 369 -10.33 12.85 9.90
C VAL A 369 -11.26 13.38 11.00
N LEU A 370 -11.68 14.64 10.91
CA LEU A 370 -12.61 15.24 11.87
C LEU A 370 -13.96 14.53 11.87
N THR A 371 -14.49 14.17 10.69
CA THR A 371 -15.75 13.42 10.58
C THR A 371 -15.65 12.03 11.22
N ILE A 372 -14.51 11.34 11.05
CA ILE A 372 -14.28 10.03 11.68
C ILE A 372 -14.21 10.19 13.20
N ILE A 373 -13.49 11.20 13.72
CA ILE A 373 -13.41 11.49 15.16
C ILE A 373 -14.79 11.69 15.77
N GLU A 374 -15.68 12.42 15.08
CA GLU A 374 -17.03 12.70 15.55
C GLU A 374 -17.92 11.45 15.55
N ARG A 375 -17.77 10.55 14.57
CA ARG A 375 -18.59 9.34 14.44
C ARG A 375 -18.09 8.12 15.20
N LYS A 376 -16.77 7.98 15.32
CA LYS A 376 -16.08 6.85 15.97
C LYS A 376 -15.00 7.41 16.91
N PRO A 377 -15.41 8.06 18.01
CA PRO A 377 -14.47 8.67 18.95
C PRO A 377 -13.58 7.61 19.61
N PHE A 378 -12.31 7.94 19.83
CA PHE A 378 -11.29 7.07 20.45
C PHE A 378 -10.94 5.78 19.68
N GLU A 379 -11.40 5.62 18.44
CA GLU A 379 -10.98 4.53 17.57
C GLU A 379 -9.66 4.88 16.85
N ASN A 380 -8.73 3.93 16.81
CA ASN A 380 -7.42 4.14 16.21
C ASN A 380 -7.47 3.82 14.72
N PHE A 381 -7.31 4.83 13.87
CA PHE A 381 -7.40 4.68 12.41
C PHE A 381 -6.28 5.37 11.62
N ILE A 382 -5.53 6.26 12.26
CA ILE A 382 -4.50 7.10 11.63
C ILE A 382 -3.39 6.29 10.98
N LYS A 383 -3.06 5.12 11.52
CA LYS A 383 -2.03 4.24 10.96
C LYS A 383 -2.30 3.86 9.50
N SER A 384 -3.58 3.73 9.10
CA SER A 384 -3.93 3.45 7.71
C SER A 384 -3.53 4.59 6.75
N PHE A 385 -3.40 5.83 7.24
CA PHE A 385 -2.99 7.01 6.47
C PHE A 385 -1.48 7.27 6.47
N GLN A 386 -0.66 6.34 6.97
CA GLN A 386 0.80 6.46 7.06
C GLN A 386 1.45 7.02 5.78
N SER A 387 1.15 6.42 4.62
CA SER A 387 1.72 6.86 3.34
C SER A 387 1.32 8.29 2.97
N TYR A 388 0.09 8.68 3.31
CA TYR A 388 -0.39 10.03 3.05
C TYR A 388 0.32 11.06 3.93
N LEU A 389 0.43 10.79 5.24
CA LEU A 389 1.08 11.70 6.20
C LEU A 389 2.53 12.03 5.81
N HIS A 390 3.27 11.08 5.22
CA HIS A 390 4.63 11.33 4.72
C HIS A 390 4.70 12.13 3.42
N SER A 391 3.58 12.31 2.72
CA SER A 391 3.51 12.98 1.42
C SER A 391 3.01 14.43 1.46
N VAL A 392 2.45 14.85 2.60
CA VAL A 392 1.84 16.17 2.82
C VAL A 392 2.89 17.19 3.24
N ASP A 393 2.62 18.47 2.99
CA ASP A 393 3.40 19.57 3.53
C ASP A 393 3.51 19.48 5.06
N LYS A 394 4.74 19.51 5.58
CA LYS A 394 4.98 19.28 7.00
C LYS A 394 4.41 20.39 7.87
N ILE A 395 4.43 21.65 7.41
CA ILE A 395 3.89 22.79 8.17
C ILE A 395 2.36 22.70 8.29
N GLU A 396 1.67 22.30 7.22
CA GLU A 396 0.23 22.04 7.27
C GLU A 396 -0.11 20.90 8.25
N LEU A 397 0.63 19.79 8.17
CA LEU A 397 0.46 18.66 9.08
C LEU A 397 0.72 19.05 10.55
N ASP A 398 1.77 19.83 10.81
CA ASP A 398 2.09 20.34 12.14
C ASP A 398 0.93 21.15 12.72
N LYS A 399 0.41 22.11 11.95
CA LYS A 399 -0.70 22.98 12.37
C LYS A 399 -1.94 22.16 12.71
N PHE A 400 -2.30 21.17 11.89
CA PHE A 400 -3.44 20.31 12.15
C PHE A 400 -3.22 19.39 13.36
N THR A 401 -2.02 18.84 13.51
CA THR A 401 -1.67 18.02 14.68
C THR A 401 -1.78 18.84 15.96
N ILE A 402 -1.26 20.08 15.96
CA ILE A 402 -1.38 21.02 17.08
C ILE A 402 -2.85 21.40 17.34
N GLU A 403 -3.65 21.65 16.30
CA GLU A 403 -5.08 21.92 16.42
C GLU A 403 -5.82 20.76 17.13
N LEU A 404 -5.53 19.52 16.75
CA LEU A 404 -6.09 18.34 17.40
C LEU A 404 -5.63 18.21 18.86
N LEU A 405 -4.33 18.39 19.11
CA LEU A 405 -3.73 18.29 20.45
C LEU A 405 -4.24 19.37 21.41
N THR A 406 -4.59 20.55 20.91
CA THR A 406 -5.04 21.69 21.76
C THR A 406 -6.56 21.83 21.83
N GLY A 407 -7.30 20.95 21.15
CA GLY A 407 -8.75 20.93 21.16
C GLY A 407 -9.35 20.55 22.53
N ASN A 408 -10.51 21.11 22.86
CA ASN A 408 -11.22 20.79 24.11
C ASN A 408 -11.79 19.36 24.10
N GLN A 409 -12.10 18.81 22.93
CA GLN A 409 -12.63 17.44 22.81
C GLN A 409 -11.52 16.39 22.97
N ALA A 410 -11.71 15.47 23.91
CA ALA A 410 -10.80 14.36 24.21
C ALA A 410 -10.54 13.47 23.00
N SER A 411 -11.59 13.16 22.22
CA SER A 411 -11.48 12.33 21.01
C SER A 411 -10.56 12.96 19.95
N LYS A 412 -10.56 14.29 19.81
CA LYS A 412 -9.63 15.02 18.93
C LYS A 412 -8.21 14.93 19.44
N ARG A 413 -7.99 15.17 20.74
CA ARG A 413 -6.67 15.06 21.35
C ARG A 413 -6.09 13.65 21.24
N ASN A 414 -6.91 12.62 21.42
CA ASN A 414 -6.50 11.22 21.25
C ASN A 414 -5.91 10.99 19.85
N ILE A 415 -6.61 11.43 18.80
CA ILE A 415 -6.10 11.32 17.42
C ILE A 415 -4.88 12.20 17.17
N GLY A 416 -4.81 13.40 17.76
CA GLY A 416 -3.61 14.24 17.73
C GLY A 416 -2.39 13.56 18.34
N ILE A 417 -2.57 12.87 19.48
CA ILE A 417 -1.55 12.05 20.14
C ILE A 417 -1.14 10.88 19.25
N ASP A 418 -2.09 10.18 18.61
CA ASP A 418 -1.78 9.07 17.70
C ASP A 418 -0.96 9.52 16.48
N ILE A 419 -1.31 10.65 15.86
CA ILE A 419 -0.53 11.24 14.76
C ILE A 419 0.88 11.57 15.27
N PHE A 420 1.00 12.27 16.39
CA PHE A 420 2.28 12.67 16.94
C PHE A 420 3.17 11.46 17.28
N ASN A 421 2.62 10.46 17.97
CA ASN A 421 3.35 9.23 18.32
C ASN A 421 3.78 8.43 17.09
N TYR A 422 2.93 8.39 16.07
CA TYR A 422 3.27 7.79 14.78
C TYR A 422 4.47 8.50 14.14
N LEU A 423 4.46 9.84 14.11
CA LEU A 423 5.56 10.64 13.55
C LEU A 423 6.86 10.51 14.39
N SER A 424 6.75 10.30 15.70
CA SER A 424 7.87 10.09 16.62
C SER A 424 8.39 8.66 16.70
N SER A 425 7.83 7.71 15.94
CA SER A 425 8.10 6.27 16.09
C SER A 425 9.53 5.86 15.72
N HIS A 426 10.16 6.54 14.76
CA HIS A 426 11.51 6.23 14.27
C HIS A 426 12.57 7.18 14.82
N SER A 427 12.21 8.45 15.00
CA SER A 427 13.08 9.51 15.51
C SER A 427 12.23 10.52 16.29
N PRO A 428 12.79 11.20 17.31
CA PRO A 428 12.14 12.30 17.99
C PRO A 428 11.56 13.31 16.99
N TYR A 429 10.24 13.53 17.04
CA TYR A 429 9.59 14.47 16.14
C TYR A 429 9.85 15.92 16.58
N GLN A 430 10.07 16.79 15.60
CA GLN A 430 10.20 18.23 15.76
C GLN A 430 9.23 18.90 14.78
N PHE A 431 8.37 19.77 15.30
CA PHE A 431 7.53 20.64 14.48
C PHE A 431 8.43 21.54 13.63
N GLU A 432 8.15 21.61 12.32
CA GLU A 432 8.69 22.63 11.43
C GLU A 432 7.93 23.95 11.59
N PHE A 433 6.62 23.88 11.89
CA PHE A 433 5.86 25.03 12.34
C PHE A 433 6.41 25.56 13.68
N ASN A 434 6.70 26.86 13.73
CA ASN A 434 7.19 27.50 14.94
C ASN A 434 6.08 27.61 15.99
N ILE A 435 6.13 26.76 17.01
CA ILE A 435 5.13 26.73 18.09
C ILE A 435 5.08 28.02 18.92
N LEU A 436 6.11 28.88 18.84
CA LEU A 436 6.11 30.19 19.49
C LEU A 436 5.17 31.21 18.82
N ASP A 437 4.74 30.93 17.58
CA ASP A 437 3.76 31.74 16.86
C ASP A 437 2.31 31.43 17.30
N LEU A 438 2.10 30.37 18.11
CA LEU A 438 0.80 30.07 18.71
C LEU A 438 0.45 31.11 19.79
N SER A 439 -0.85 31.35 20.01
CA SER A 439 -1.30 32.10 21.20
C SER A 439 -0.83 31.41 22.48
N HIS A 440 -0.55 32.19 23.55
CA HIS A 440 0.00 31.64 24.79
C HIS A 440 -0.87 30.51 25.38
N ILE A 441 -2.20 30.62 25.31
CA ILE A 441 -3.10 29.55 25.77
C ILE A 441 -2.95 28.26 24.97
N LEU A 442 -2.70 28.34 23.66
CA LEU A 442 -2.45 27.16 22.83
C LEU A 442 -1.06 26.57 23.11
N GLN A 443 -0.05 27.40 23.38
CA GLN A 443 1.26 26.92 23.85
C GLN A 443 1.12 26.14 25.17
N TYR A 444 0.33 26.67 26.11
CA TYR A 444 0.03 26.00 27.38
C TYR A 444 -0.63 24.64 27.16
N LYS A 445 -1.73 24.62 26.39
CA LYS A 445 -2.47 23.40 26.06
C LYS A 445 -1.61 22.37 25.34
N LEU A 446 -0.71 22.81 24.45
CA LEU A 446 0.16 21.92 23.70
C LEU A 446 1.11 21.14 24.61
N TRP A 447 1.79 21.83 25.54
CA TRP A 447 2.67 21.11 26.47
C TRP A 447 1.85 20.23 27.41
N VAL A 448 0.66 20.65 27.85
CA VAL A 448 -0.22 19.82 28.68
C VAL A 448 -0.54 18.50 27.95
N SER A 449 -1.02 18.56 26.71
CA SER A 449 -1.38 17.36 25.93
C SER A 449 -0.21 16.42 25.70
N LEU A 450 0.95 16.94 25.28
CA LEU A 450 2.13 16.11 25.01
C LEU A 450 2.83 15.64 26.29
N THR A 451 2.57 16.27 27.44
CA THR A 451 3.13 15.84 28.73
C THR A 451 2.25 14.86 29.52
N GLN A 452 0.96 14.80 29.20
CA GLN A 452 0.01 13.84 29.75
C GLN A 452 0.22 12.40 29.24
N ASP A 453 0.90 12.25 28.10
CA ASP A 453 1.25 10.93 27.55
C ASP A 453 2.56 10.40 28.16
N PHE A 454 2.65 9.08 28.39
CA PHE A 454 3.77 8.40 29.07
C PHE A 454 4.78 7.78 28.11
N HIS A 455 4.69 8.09 26.82
CA HIS A 455 5.75 7.77 25.88
C HIS A 455 7.09 8.34 26.35
N GLU A 456 8.18 7.74 25.89
CA GLU A 456 9.52 8.13 26.33
C GLU A 456 9.70 9.65 26.15
N PRO A 457 10.23 10.37 27.16
CA PRO A 457 10.37 11.82 27.09
C PRO A 457 11.09 12.30 25.83
N LYS A 458 12.02 11.50 25.29
CA LYS A 458 12.74 11.79 24.04
C LYS A 458 11.83 11.91 22.82
N ASN A 459 10.68 11.23 22.82
CA ASN A 459 9.74 11.22 21.68
C ASN A 459 8.74 12.38 21.74
N ARG A 460 8.56 13.02 22.90
CA ARG A 460 7.50 14.03 23.14
C ARG A 460 8.02 15.41 23.55
N LEU A 461 9.11 15.48 24.31
CA LEU A 461 9.60 16.75 24.83
C LEU A 461 10.40 17.54 23.81
N VAL A 462 11.05 16.86 22.85
CA VAL A 462 11.89 17.52 21.83
C VAL A 462 11.09 18.56 21.05
N ALA A 463 9.83 18.26 20.72
CA ALA A 463 8.92 19.17 20.04
C ALA A 463 8.51 20.41 20.88
N LEU A 464 8.61 20.33 22.21
CA LEU A 464 8.19 21.38 23.15
C LEU A 464 9.34 22.27 23.61
N LEU A 465 10.58 21.88 23.34
CA LEU A 465 11.79 22.60 23.74
C LEU A 465 11.82 24.09 23.35
N PRO A 466 11.27 24.52 22.19
CA PRO A 466 11.19 25.95 21.87
C PRO A 466 10.42 26.80 22.90
N LEU A 467 9.55 26.20 23.74
CA LEU A 467 8.77 26.94 24.75
C LEU A 467 9.63 27.64 25.81
N PHE A 468 10.91 27.28 25.99
CA PHE A 468 11.82 28.06 26.83
C PHE A 468 12.06 29.47 26.31
N ASP A 469 11.82 29.72 25.03
CA ASP A 469 11.96 31.04 24.42
C ASP A 469 10.60 31.72 24.22
N SER A 470 9.54 31.23 24.87
CA SER A 470 8.23 31.87 24.84
C SER A 470 8.27 33.28 25.41
N LYS A 471 7.50 34.20 24.80
CA LYS A 471 7.37 35.59 25.27
C LYS A 471 6.60 35.70 26.59
N SER A 472 5.78 34.69 26.93
CA SER A 472 5.05 34.63 28.19
C SER A 472 5.90 34.02 29.30
N ASP A 473 5.97 34.71 30.42
CA ASP A 473 6.70 34.27 31.60
C ASP A 473 6.01 33.04 32.21
N LEU A 474 4.67 33.03 32.28
CA LEU A 474 3.88 31.90 32.72
C LEU A 474 4.13 30.65 31.86
N ILE A 475 4.22 30.78 30.54
CA ILE A 475 4.48 29.61 29.68
C ILE A 475 5.87 29.05 29.93
N ARG A 476 6.90 29.89 30.01
CA ARG A 476 8.26 29.43 30.31
C ARG A 476 8.32 28.75 31.67
N GLU A 477 7.79 29.39 32.70
CA GLU A 477 7.86 28.90 34.07
C GLU A 477 7.03 27.62 34.28
N SER A 478 5.79 27.60 33.78
CA SER A 478 4.93 26.41 33.90
C SER A 478 5.51 25.20 33.18
N PHE A 479 6.15 25.40 32.02
CA PHE A 479 6.83 24.32 31.31
C PHE A 479 8.06 23.81 32.08
N ILE A 480 8.88 24.71 32.65
CA ILE A 480 10.03 24.31 33.50
C ILE A 480 9.54 23.50 34.71
N CYS A 481 8.51 23.96 35.42
CA CYS A 481 7.92 23.22 36.54
C CYS A 481 7.39 21.84 36.11
N LYS A 482 6.81 21.74 34.91
CA LYS A 482 6.37 20.44 34.41
C LYS A 482 7.55 19.50 34.14
N LEU A 483 8.68 20.01 33.65
CA LEU A 483 9.88 19.20 33.45
C LEU A 483 10.47 18.72 34.78
N GLU A 484 10.41 19.54 35.83
CA GLU A 484 10.73 19.14 37.21
C GLU A 484 9.85 17.95 37.64
N GLU A 485 8.52 18.06 37.48
CA GLU A 485 7.57 17.00 37.80
C GLU A 485 7.84 15.69 37.01
N ILE A 486 8.00 15.77 35.69
CA ILE A 486 8.28 14.59 34.85
C ILE A 486 9.62 13.94 35.23
N SER A 487 10.59 14.73 35.70
CA SER A 487 11.88 14.22 36.11
C SER A 487 11.83 13.34 37.37
N GLU A 488 10.77 13.41 38.17
CA GLU A 488 10.53 12.47 39.27
C GLU A 488 10.32 11.03 38.77
N ASP A 489 9.70 10.90 37.58
CA ASP A 489 9.37 9.61 36.97
C ASP A 489 10.48 9.08 36.05
N TYR A 490 11.21 9.97 35.39
CA TYR A 490 12.20 9.61 34.37
C TYR A 490 13.64 9.99 34.76
N GLY A 491 13.86 10.57 35.94
CA GLY A 491 15.18 10.95 36.45
C GLY A 491 16.00 11.78 35.47
N GLY A 492 17.29 11.43 35.35
CA GLY A 492 18.25 12.10 34.46
C GLY A 492 18.00 11.94 32.96
N HIS A 493 16.90 11.31 32.52
CA HIS A 493 16.56 11.27 31.10
C HIS A 493 16.13 12.65 30.57
N ILE A 494 15.48 13.47 31.41
CA ILE A 494 15.02 14.81 31.01
C ILE A 494 16.19 15.75 30.74
N THR A 495 17.16 15.78 31.65
CA THR A 495 18.38 16.59 31.49
C THR A 495 19.20 16.16 30.28
N LYS A 496 19.31 14.84 30.01
CA LYS A 496 19.95 14.33 28.79
C LYS A 496 19.27 14.84 27.51
N ILE A 497 17.94 14.89 27.47
CA ILE A 497 17.21 15.36 26.29
C ILE A 497 17.48 16.84 26.04
N ILE A 498 17.42 17.66 27.10
CA ILE A 498 17.73 19.09 27.01
C ILE A 498 19.18 19.28 26.53
N GLU A 499 20.15 18.64 27.18
CA GLU A 499 21.58 18.72 26.82
C GLU A 499 21.90 18.25 25.39
N SER A 500 21.11 17.34 24.84
CA SER A 500 21.33 16.78 23.49
C SER A 500 20.68 17.60 22.36
N ASN A 501 19.74 18.50 22.68
CA ASN A 501 18.96 19.23 21.68
C ASN A 501 19.21 20.74 21.68
N PHE A 502 19.83 21.30 22.71
CA PHE A 502 20.17 22.73 22.76
C PHE A 502 21.62 23.03 22.43
N ASP A 503 21.84 24.24 21.90
CA ASP A 503 23.18 24.81 21.81
C ASP A 503 23.70 25.13 23.22
N LYS A 504 24.73 24.40 23.65
CA LYS A 504 25.42 24.60 24.93
C LYS A 504 26.01 26.01 25.09
N LYS A 505 26.05 26.81 24.02
CA LYS A 505 26.52 28.20 24.03
C LYS A 505 25.44 29.22 24.35
N ASN A 506 24.15 28.86 24.38
CA ASN A 506 23.10 29.79 24.77
C ASN A 506 23.07 29.92 26.31
N PRO A 507 23.34 31.11 26.88
CA PRO A 507 23.42 31.31 28.32
C PRO A 507 22.08 31.12 29.05
N ASN A 508 20.95 31.18 28.34
CA ASN A 508 19.63 31.05 28.96
C ASN A 508 19.24 29.61 29.33
N TYR A 509 19.87 28.61 28.70
CA TYR A 509 19.49 27.19 28.92
C TYR A 509 20.28 26.53 30.05
N LEU A 510 21.49 27.01 30.38
CA LEU A 510 22.29 26.48 31.50
C LEU A 510 21.57 26.60 32.85
N PRO A 511 20.97 27.76 33.22
CA PRO A 511 20.22 27.89 34.47
C PRO A 511 19.04 26.93 34.57
N VAL A 512 18.36 26.65 33.45
CA VAL A 512 17.22 25.71 33.42
C VAL A 512 17.69 24.28 33.68
N ILE A 513 18.78 23.86 33.05
CA ILE A 513 19.38 22.53 33.27
C ILE A 513 19.81 22.36 34.73
N GLU A 514 20.49 23.37 35.31
CA GLU A 514 20.92 23.35 36.70
C GLU A 514 19.74 23.31 37.67
N ARG A 515 18.69 24.09 37.41
CA ARG A 515 17.45 24.07 38.20
C ARG A 515 16.83 22.68 38.25
N ILE A 516 16.67 22.03 37.09
CA ILE A 516 16.10 20.67 37.01
C ILE A 516 17.01 19.66 37.71
N LYS A 517 18.34 19.73 37.53
CA LYS A 517 19.28 18.85 38.24
C LYS A 517 19.17 19.00 39.76
N ASN A 518 19.17 20.24 40.25
CA ASN A 518 19.01 20.54 41.67
C ASN A 518 17.66 20.05 42.21
N TYR A 519 16.57 20.18 41.44
CA TYR A 519 15.26 19.63 41.81
C TYR A 519 15.31 18.11 41.98
N ILE A 520 15.85 17.40 40.98
CA ILE A 520 15.96 15.93 41.00
C ILE A 520 16.80 15.46 42.18
N GLU A 521 17.98 16.06 42.40
CA GLU A 521 18.87 15.69 43.51
C GLU A 521 18.15 15.87 44.86
N ASN A 522 17.47 16.99 45.04
CA ASN A 522 16.69 17.25 46.25
C ASN A 522 15.53 16.27 46.43
N TYR A 523 14.80 15.95 45.37
CA TYR A 523 13.69 15.02 45.41
C TYR A 523 14.15 13.60 45.77
N TYR A 524 15.21 13.12 45.12
CA TYR A 524 15.76 11.79 45.35
C TYR A 524 16.32 11.65 46.77
N ALA A 525 17.08 12.63 47.24
CA ALA A 525 17.62 12.63 48.60
C ALA A 525 16.51 12.59 49.66
N LYS A 526 15.44 13.40 49.49
CA LYS A 526 14.35 13.50 50.47
C LYS A 526 13.40 12.29 50.46
N ASN A 527 13.12 11.74 49.27
CA ASN A 527 12.05 10.76 49.10
C ASN A 527 12.54 9.35 48.76
N ILE A 528 13.50 9.24 47.84
CA ILE A 528 13.88 7.95 47.24
C ILE A 528 14.98 7.27 48.04
N ASP A 529 16.08 7.98 48.29
CA ASP A 529 17.23 7.42 49.01
C ASP A 529 16.85 7.09 50.45
N LEU A 530 16.06 7.97 51.06
CA LEU A 530 15.52 7.75 52.40
C LEU A 530 14.59 6.52 52.45
N LYS A 531 13.69 6.36 51.46
CA LYS A 531 12.87 5.14 51.34
C LYS A 531 13.73 3.88 51.14
N ASN A 532 14.72 3.94 50.27
CA ASN A 532 15.58 2.79 49.95
C ASN A 532 16.55 2.43 51.08
N SER A 533 16.84 3.37 51.97
CA SER A 533 17.64 3.14 53.18
C SER A 533 16.95 2.26 54.21
N VAL A 534 15.62 2.16 54.15
CA VAL A 534 14.81 1.25 54.98
C VAL A 534 14.60 -0.05 54.20
N SER A 535 15.22 -1.14 54.67
CA SER A 535 15.19 -2.45 54.01
C SER A 535 13.78 -2.96 53.71
N GLU A 536 12.82 -2.70 54.60
CA GLU A 536 11.42 -3.08 54.49
C GLU A 536 10.64 -2.25 53.44
N LEU A 537 11.14 -1.07 53.09
CA LEU A 537 10.51 -0.20 52.08
C LEU A 537 11.27 -0.21 50.75
N ASN A 538 12.46 -0.81 50.72
CA ASN A 538 13.28 -0.94 49.54
C ASN A 538 12.73 -2.08 48.64
N PRO A 539 12.23 -1.77 47.44
CA PRO A 539 11.63 -2.76 46.54
C PRO A 539 12.63 -3.80 46.04
N TYR A 540 13.93 -3.48 46.00
CA TYR A 540 14.97 -4.45 45.63
C TYR A 540 15.18 -5.53 46.70
N HIS A 541 14.79 -5.26 47.95
CA HIS A 541 14.82 -6.24 49.04
C HIS A 541 13.48 -6.95 49.20
N THR A 542 12.39 -6.20 49.27
CA THR A 542 11.06 -6.75 49.58
C THR A 542 10.34 -7.36 48.38
N HIS A 543 10.56 -6.84 47.17
CA HIS A 543 9.89 -7.29 45.95
C HIS A 543 10.83 -7.96 44.94
N TYR A 544 12.04 -8.36 45.37
CA TYR A 544 13.06 -8.96 44.51
C TYR A 544 12.53 -10.10 43.62
N LYS A 545 11.70 -10.99 44.18
CA LYS A 545 11.10 -12.11 43.45
C LYS A 545 10.24 -11.65 42.27
N PHE A 546 9.48 -10.57 42.43
CA PHE A 546 8.61 -10.02 41.39
C PHE A 546 9.42 -9.28 40.32
N ILE A 547 10.44 -8.51 40.73
CA ILE A 547 11.35 -7.83 39.80
C ILE A 547 12.06 -8.86 38.92
N LYS A 548 12.63 -9.90 39.53
CA LYS A 548 13.28 -10.99 38.79
C LYS A 548 12.33 -11.70 37.84
N ALA A 549 11.10 -12.01 38.28
CA ALA A 549 10.09 -12.63 37.43
C ALA A 549 9.65 -11.73 36.27
N PHE A 550 9.55 -10.42 36.49
CA PHE A 550 9.30 -9.44 35.43
C PHE A 550 10.44 -9.42 34.42
N ASP A 551 11.70 -9.30 34.87
CA ASP A 551 12.87 -9.25 33.97
C ASP A 551 12.99 -10.52 33.12
N GLU A 552 12.73 -11.70 33.72
CA GLU A 552 12.70 -12.98 33.01
C GLU A 552 11.55 -13.03 31.97
N SER A 553 10.35 -12.59 32.34
CA SER A 553 9.17 -12.58 31.47
C SER A 553 9.30 -11.55 30.34
N PHE A 554 9.77 -10.34 30.65
CA PHE A 554 10.07 -9.28 29.72
C PHE A 554 11.10 -9.72 28.69
N SER A 555 12.23 -10.28 29.15
CA SER A 555 13.27 -10.83 28.27
C SER A 555 12.70 -11.91 27.35
N LYS A 556 11.87 -12.82 27.88
CA LYS A 556 11.22 -13.89 27.10
C LYS A 556 10.23 -13.35 26.07
N ASN A 557 9.39 -12.38 26.43
CA ASN A 557 8.41 -11.77 25.53
C ASN A 557 9.08 -10.89 24.47
N MET A 558 10.16 -10.21 24.82
CA MET A 558 11.00 -9.48 23.89
C MET A 558 11.64 -10.43 22.88
N SER A 559 12.25 -11.54 23.33
CA SER A 559 12.77 -12.59 22.43
C SER A 559 11.69 -13.12 21.49
N LYS A 560 10.48 -13.41 22.00
CA LYS A 560 9.34 -13.82 21.16
C LYS A 560 8.91 -12.76 20.15
N SER A 561 8.91 -11.49 20.52
CA SER A 561 8.50 -10.38 19.64
C SER A 561 9.54 -10.15 18.55
N VAL A 562 10.83 -10.30 18.87
CA VAL A 562 11.92 -10.31 17.89
C VAL A 562 11.80 -11.52 16.95
N ASP A 563 11.52 -12.72 17.49
CA ASP A 563 11.29 -13.92 16.68
C ASP A 563 10.06 -13.78 15.77
N LYS A 564 8.99 -13.14 16.27
CA LYS A 564 7.77 -12.85 15.50
C LYS A 564 8.04 -11.81 14.41
N GLY A 565 8.71 -10.71 14.74
CA GLY A 565 9.13 -9.69 13.75
C GLY A 565 10.11 -10.23 12.69
N ALA A 566 10.96 -11.20 13.05
CA ALA A 566 11.83 -11.90 12.10
C ALA A 566 11.05 -12.85 11.18
N ARG A 567 9.90 -13.38 11.62
CA ARG A 567 9.00 -14.20 10.81
C ARG A 567 8.04 -13.37 9.94
N GLU A 568 7.65 -12.18 10.41
CA GLU A 568 6.66 -11.32 9.75
C GLU A 568 7.27 -10.30 8.78
N ASN A 569 8.55 -9.93 8.92
CA ASN A 569 9.25 -9.09 7.93
C ASN A 569 9.65 -9.90 6.68
N SER A 570 9.13 -9.50 5.52
CA SER A 570 9.27 -10.21 4.25
C SER A 570 10.72 -10.45 3.82
N LEU A 571 11.65 -9.56 4.15
CA LEU A 571 13.07 -9.70 3.78
C LEU A 571 13.77 -10.92 4.41
N LEU A 572 13.47 -11.25 5.66
CA LEU A 572 14.06 -12.41 6.34
C LEU A 572 13.34 -13.72 6.00
N SER A 573 12.05 -13.67 5.69
CA SER A 573 11.32 -14.83 5.16
C SER A 573 11.71 -15.15 3.71
N ILE A 574 12.04 -14.13 2.90
CA ILE A 574 12.54 -14.28 1.51
C ILE A 574 13.94 -14.90 1.48
N LEU A 575 14.79 -14.65 2.49
CA LEU A 575 16.11 -15.30 2.61
C LEU A 575 16.05 -16.77 3.06
N GLY A 576 14.84 -17.32 3.23
CA GLY A 576 14.59 -18.73 3.42
C GLY A 576 14.85 -19.20 4.85
N THR A 577 13.77 -19.55 5.55
CA THR A 577 13.78 -20.27 6.83
C THR A 577 14.46 -21.65 6.77
N LYS A 578 14.80 -22.16 5.58
CA LYS A 578 15.61 -23.38 5.37
C LYS A 578 17.11 -23.14 5.27
N THR A 579 17.55 -21.91 5.02
CA THR A 579 18.95 -21.59 4.69
C THR A 579 19.73 -21.13 5.91
N VAL A 580 19.08 -20.45 6.85
CA VAL A 580 19.71 -19.87 8.05
C VAL A 580 19.54 -20.81 9.25
N GLN A 581 20.63 -21.41 9.72
CA GLN A 581 20.64 -22.16 10.98
C GLN A 581 21.11 -21.27 12.13
N LEU A 582 20.24 -21.07 13.12
CA LEU A 582 20.56 -20.36 14.36
C LEU A 582 21.34 -21.30 15.30
N SER A 583 22.52 -20.85 15.73
CA SER A 583 23.40 -21.60 16.64
C SER A 583 23.17 -21.15 18.09
N LYS A 584 23.23 -22.08 19.06
CA LYS A 584 23.21 -21.72 20.49
C LYS A 584 24.38 -20.76 20.77
N GLY A 585 24.08 -19.53 21.20
CA GLY A 585 25.09 -18.48 21.44
C GLY A 585 24.93 -17.19 20.62
N GLY A 586 23.89 -17.07 19.79
CA GLY A 586 23.59 -15.83 19.07
C GLY A 586 24.36 -15.65 17.75
N GLY A 587 24.73 -16.75 17.10
CA GLY A 587 25.30 -16.75 15.75
C GLY A 587 24.37 -17.41 14.74
N TRP A 588 24.56 -17.10 13.46
CA TRP A 588 23.80 -17.63 12.34
C TRP A 588 24.73 -18.12 11.22
N ARG A 589 24.31 -19.12 10.44
CA ARG A 589 25.07 -19.63 9.28
C ARG A 589 24.16 -19.99 8.11
N PHE A 590 24.65 -19.81 6.88
CA PHE A 590 23.99 -20.30 5.66
C PHE A 590 24.39 -21.75 5.36
N GLY A 591 23.50 -22.70 5.63
CA GLY A 591 23.74 -24.14 5.39
C GLY A 591 24.79 -24.77 6.34
N ALA A 592 24.98 -26.09 6.23
CA ALA A 592 25.79 -26.86 7.17
C ALA A 592 27.33 -26.65 7.05
N LYS A 593 27.80 -26.02 5.97
CA LYS A 593 29.24 -25.94 5.61
C LYS A 593 29.86 -24.53 5.64
N LYS A 594 29.14 -23.49 6.10
CA LYS A 594 29.69 -22.11 6.22
C LYS A 594 29.96 -21.73 7.68
N GLU A 595 30.91 -20.80 7.87
CA GLU A 595 31.29 -20.23 9.17
C GLU A 595 30.11 -19.52 9.85
N ILE A 596 30.10 -19.57 11.18
CA ILE A 596 29.06 -18.94 12.02
C ILE A 596 29.36 -17.45 12.12
N SER A 597 28.46 -16.63 11.57
CA SER A 597 28.49 -15.17 11.71
C SER A 597 27.74 -14.74 12.96
N GLN A 598 28.22 -13.74 13.67
CA GLN A 598 27.55 -13.22 14.86
C GLN A 598 26.27 -12.46 14.46
N LEU A 599 25.15 -12.71 15.13
CA LEU A 599 23.96 -11.87 14.94
C LEU A 599 24.28 -10.47 15.45
N GLY A 600 23.92 -9.45 14.67
CA GLY A 600 23.88 -8.09 15.18
C GLY A 600 22.99 -8.04 16.41
N LYS A 601 23.52 -7.53 17.53
CA LYS A 601 22.71 -7.30 18.72
C LYS A 601 21.83 -6.09 18.47
N VAL A 602 20.57 -6.34 18.10
CA VAL A 602 19.53 -5.32 18.15
C VAL A 602 18.92 -5.38 19.54
N GLY A 603 19.35 -4.48 20.41
CA GLY A 603 18.70 -4.23 21.69
C GLY A 603 17.88 -2.96 21.57
N THR A 604 16.58 -3.03 21.84
CA THR A 604 15.78 -1.84 22.11
C THR A 604 15.59 -1.74 23.62
N SER A 605 15.91 -0.59 24.19
CA SER A 605 15.55 -0.23 25.56
C SER A 605 14.52 0.88 25.50
N PHE A 606 13.50 0.80 26.35
CA PHE A 606 12.54 1.88 26.58
C PHE A 606 12.54 2.22 28.06
N THR A 607 12.44 3.51 28.38
CA THR A 607 12.31 3.95 29.77
C THR A 607 10.84 4.02 30.17
N MET A 608 10.48 3.30 31.24
CA MET A 608 9.16 3.39 31.88
C MET A 608 9.17 4.42 33.03
N PRO A 609 8.04 5.12 33.26
CA PRO A 609 7.92 6.04 34.39
C PRO A 609 7.92 5.26 35.71
N ARG A 610 8.55 5.84 36.75
CA ARG A 610 8.56 5.28 38.11
C ARG A 610 7.15 5.00 38.64
N GLY A 611 6.19 5.91 38.41
CA GLY A 611 4.80 5.76 38.84
C GLY A 611 4.14 4.44 38.39
N TYR A 612 4.48 3.94 37.20
CA TYR A 612 3.96 2.67 36.67
C TYR A 612 4.33 1.47 37.56
N PHE A 613 5.53 1.48 38.16
CA PHE A 613 6.00 0.42 39.05
C PHE A 613 5.43 0.50 40.47
N ILE A 614 4.87 1.65 40.85
CA ILE A 614 4.30 1.87 42.19
C ILE A 614 2.84 1.42 42.22
N ASN A 615 2.05 1.77 41.21
CA ASN A 615 0.65 1.37 41.15
C ASN A 615 0.14 1.29 39.69
N PRO A 616 0.40 0.17 38.98
CA PRO A 616 0.11 0.06 37.55
C PRO A 616 -1.40 0.19 37.24
N ASN A 617 -2.28 -0.36 38.09
CA ASN A 617 -3.72 -0.28 37.86
C ASN A 617 -4.28 1.13 38.01
N LYS A 618 -3.85 1.84 39.06
CA LYS A 618 -4.22 3.26 39.25
C LYS A 618 -3.66 4.11 38.12
N PHE A 619 -2.43 3.81 37.71
CA PHE A 619 -1.74 4.49 36.63
C PHE A 619 -2.48 4.35 35.28
N GLU A 620 -2.90 3.16 34.90
CA GLU A 620 -3.68 2.93 33.67
C GLU A 620 -5.09 3.56 33.74
N LEU A 621 -5.74 3.51 34.91
CA LEU A 621 -7.08 4.10 35.11
C LEU A 621 -7.06 5.64 35.08
N GLU A 622 -6.13 6.26 35.80
CA GLU A 622 -5.99 7.73 35.81
C GLU A 622 -5.59 8.24 34.42
N LYS A 623 -4.74 7.52 33.70
CA LYS A 623 -4.37 7.82 32.31
C LYS A 623 -5.57 7.73 31.37
N GLY A 624 -6.29 6.61 31.42
CA GLY A 624 -7.47 6.40 30.58
C GLY A 624 -8.53 7.45 30.84
N PHE A 625 -8.67 7.91 32.09
CA PHE A 625 -9.61 8.95 32.47
C PHE A 625 -9.21 10.33 31.92
N VAL A 626 -7.94 10.75 32.11
CA VAL A 626 -7.44 12.05 31.65
C VAL A 626 -7.50 12.18 30.12
N ILE A 627 -7.14 11.12 29.39
CA ILE A 627 -7.15 11.13 27.92
C ILE A 627 -8.58 11.16 27.36
N ARG A 628 -9.57 10.64 28.11
CA ARG A 628 -10.98 10.54 27.67
C ARG A 628 -11.87 11.67 28.16
N GLN A 629 -11.36 12.58 28.99
CA GLN A 629 -12.14 13.71 29.51
C GLN A 629 -12.04 14.94 28.63
N ASP A 630 -13.17 15.48 28.21
CA ASP A 630 -13.20 16.79 27.54
C ASP A 630 -12.71 17.86 28.51
N TRP A 631 -11.97 18.83 27.97
CA TRP A 631 -11.60 20.01 28.73
C TRP A 631 -12.73 21.03 28.72
N THR A 632 -12.92 21.71 29.85
CA THR A 632 -13.86 22.82 29.98
C THR A 632 -13.14 24.16 29.89
N ASP A 633 -13.83 25.22 29.48
CA ASP A 633 -13.24 26.56 29.48
C ASP A 633 -12.93 27.07 30.90
N GLU A 634 -13.64 26.56 31.90
CA GLU A 634 -13.44 26.88 33.31
C GLU A 634 -12.08 26.38 33.83
N GLU A 635 -11.64 25.19 33.41
CA GLU A 635 -10.33 24.62 33.77
C GLU A 635 -9.16 25.52 33.38
N PHE A 636 -9.31 26.29 32.29
CA PHE A 636 -8.29 27.22 31.80
C PHE A 636 -8.54 28.67 32.20
N SER A 637 -9.63 28.99 32.90
CA SER A 637 -10.01 30.38 33.23
C SER A 637 -8.95 31.12 34.04
N GLY A 638 -8.36 30.46 35.05
CA GLY A 638 -7.27 31.01 35.85
C GLY A 638 -6.01 31.27 35.01
N ILE A 639 -5.66 30.34 34.11
CA ILE A 639 -4.52 30.50 33.21
C ILE A 639 -4.76 31.64 32.21
N LYS A 640 -5.96 31.71 31.60
CA LYS A 640 -6.35 32.80 30.70
C LYS A 640 -6.24 34.16 31.40
N THR A 641 -6.77 34.27 32.61
CA THR A 641 -6.70 35.50 33.41
C THR A 641 -5.26 35.92 33.68
N THR A 642 -4.38 35.00 34.05
CA THR A 642 -2.96 35.33 34.27
C THR A 642 -2.28 35.76 32.97
N LEU A 643 -2.54 35.08 31.86
CA LEU A 643 -1.97 35.43 30.54
C LEU A 643 -2.46 36.78 30.00
N GLU A 644 -3.68 37.22 30.34
CA GLU A 644 -4.21 38.53 29.97
C GLU A 644 -3.54 39.69 30.75
N ASN A 645 -2.92 39.38 31.90
CA ASN A 645 -2.25 40.35 32.75
C ASN A 645 -0.72 40.42 32.52
N GLU A 646 -0.19 39.63 31.59
CA GLU A 646 1.20 39.69 31.07
C GLU A 646 1.27 40.55 29.81
#